data_AF-A0A4S1H4M0-F1
#
_entry.id   AF-A0A4S1H4M0-F1
#
_cell.length_a   1.000
_cell.length_b   1.000
_cell.length_c   1.000
_cell.angle_alpha   90.00
_cell.angle_beta   90.00
_cell.angle_gamma   90.00
#
_symmetry.space_group_name_H-M   'P 1'
#
loop_
_entity.id
_entity.type
_entity.pdbx_description
1 polymer ?
#
loop_
_entity_poly.entity_id
_entity_poly.type
_entity_poly.pdbx_seq_one_letter_code
_entity_poly.pdbx_strand_id
1 'polypeptide(L)'
;MSYAELQVTTHFSFLRGASSAQELFETAKQLGIEALGVVDRNSLAGIVRALEASRATGLRLVVGCRLDLADRMSVLVYPMDRSAYSRLTRLITLGKSRGGKNNCILHWDDIVAYSEGMIGILVPDLPDATCAAQLRKMAELFGDRAYVSLCLRRRPNDQLRLHEISNMAARFKVRTVVTNDVLFHEPGRRQLQDIVTCIRHNTTIDDVGFERERHADRYLKPPEEMARLFPRYREALTRTMEIVRRCKFSLEELTYQYPEEAIVPGKDAQASLEHYVWECAPDRYPEGLPPDVLKTVRHELDLIRTMKYAPYFLTVFSIVRFARSQGILCQGRGSAANSAVCYILGITSIDPSTNDLLFERFVSQERDEPPDIDVDFEHERREEVIQWIYKTYTKDKAALCATVTRYRAKGAIRDVGKALGLPEDVIKALSSGMWSWSEEVPDRNIRELNLNPNDRRLALTLKLAQQLMGAPRHLGQHPGGFVLTHDRLDDLVPIEPATMKDRQIIEWDKDDVEALKFMKVDVLALGMLTCMAKAFDLIREHKGQDLDLSKISQEDAATYAMIRKADTLGTFQIESRAQMAMLPRLKPRTFYDLVVQVAIVRPGPIQGDMVHPYLRRREGKEPVEYPTPELEAVLGKTLGVPLFQESAMRVAMVCAGFTGGEADQLRKSMATFKFTGGVSRFKDKLVSGMVKNGYSAEFAEKTFSQLEGFGSYGFPESHAASFALIAYASNYIKCHYPDVFCAALLNSQPMGFYAPAQIVGDAIKHGVEVRPVCVNRSRCDCTLERNGSSDRHAVRLGFRQVKGLAVADAARIVAARMNNPFVSVDDMWRRSSVPTEALVQLAEADAFLPSLKLERRDALWAIKALRDEPLPLFAAAAEREATAIAEQQEPEVALRQMTDGHNVIEDYSHIGLTLRQHPVAFLRKDLSARNIITCAEAMNARDGRWVYTAGLVLVRQKPGSAKGVMFITIEDETGPANIVVWPTLFEKRRRIVLGSSMMAINGRIQREGEVVHLVAQQLFDLSGDLVGLADRDTEFRLPAGRGDEFAHGGGGPDSRDRPKPVVPRDMFVPDLHIETLKVKSRNFQ
;
A
#
# COMPACT_ATOMS: atom_id res chain seq x y z
N MET A 1 18.44 39.46 23.54
CA MET A 1 18.31 38.59 24.73
C MET A 1 18.29 37.15 24.23
N SER A 2 19.18 36.28 24.72
CA SER A 2 19.28 34.89 24.25
C SER A 2 18.25 34.00 24.96
N TYR A 3 17.45 33.25 24.21
CA TYR A 3 16.45 32.31 24.74
C TYR A 3 16.38 31.06 23.87
N ALA A 4 16.19 29.91 24.53
CA ALA A 4 15.87 28.65 23.89
C ALA A 4 14.59 28.07 24.50
N GLU A 5 13.68 27.59 23.65
CA GLU A 5 12.51 26.85 24.13
C GLU A 5 12.87 25.38 24.27
N LEU A 6 12.91 24.88 25.50
CA LEU A 6 13.34 23.51 25.77
C LEU A 6 12.18 22.51 25.72
N GLN A 7 10.93 22.95 25.86
CA GLN A 7 9.78 22.05 25.94
C GLN A 7 8.88 22.14 24.71
N VAL A 8 9.34 21.62 23.57
CA VAL A 8 8.61 21.60 22.30
C VAL A 8 8.09 20.21 21.96
N THR A 9 6.79 20.11 21.66
CA THR A 9 6.12 18.90 21.19
C THR A 9 5.84 18.99 19.68
N THR A 10 6.19 17.95 18.92
CA THR A 10 5.89 17.88 17.48
C THR A 10 4.64 17.03 17.21
N HIS A 11 4.21 16.93 15.97
CA HIS A 11 3.16 15.98 15.56
C HIS A 11 3.46 14.51 15.90
N PHE A 12 4.72 14.14 16.13
CA PHE A 12 5.10 12.76 16.49
C PHE A 12 4.71 12.38 17.91
N SER A 13 4.41 13.37 18.77
CA SER A 13 3.50 13.13 19.89
C SER A 13 2.06 13.05 19.37
N PHE A 14 1.71 11.87 18.84
CA PHE A 14 0.47 11.65 18.08
C PHE A 14 -0.77 12.20 18.80
N LEU A 15 -1.55 12.99 18.04
CA LEU A 15 -2.77 13.64 18.52
C LEU A 15 -2.55 14.55 19.75
N ARG A 16 -1.36 15.14 19.89
CA ARG A 16 -1.03 16.14 20.91
C ARG A 16 -0.42 17.39 20.29
N GLY A 17 0.71 17.22 19.59
CA GLY A 17 1.34 18.31 18.85
C GLY A 17 0.55 18.64 17.60
N ALA A 18 0.35 19.93 17.36
CA ALA A 18 -0.42 20.44 16.23
C ALA A 18 0.48 21.15 15.19
N SER A 19 1.79 20.89 15.21
CA SER A 19 2.73 21.45 14.23
C SER A 19 3.84 20.49 13.86
N SER A 20 4.29 20.60 12.61
CA SER A 20 5.45 19.88 12.10
C SER A 20 6.75 20.45 12.64
N ALA A 21 7.83 19.66 12.60
CA ALA A 21 9.15 20.15 12.97
C ALA A 21 9.59 21.32 12.06
N GLN A 22 9.28 21.25 10.76
CA GLN A 22 9.57 22.34 9.82
C GLN A 22 8.91 23.65 10.25
N GLU A 23 7.59 23.67 10.46
CA GLU A 23 6.86 24.87 10.88
C GLU A 23 7.42 25.44 12.21
N LEU A 24 7.76 24.56 13.16
CA LEU A 24 8.31 24.96 14.46
C LEU A 24 9.68 25.62 14.33
N PHE A 25 10.60 25.04 13.56
CA PHE A 25 11.95 25.57 13.37
C PHE A 25 11.97 26.85 12.54
N GLU A 26 11.16 26.92 11.46
CA GLU A 26 11.01 28.14 10.65
C GLU A 26 10.46 29.29 11.49
N THR A 27 9.39 29.05 12.26
CA THR A 27 8.80 30.05 13.14
C THR A 27 9.77 30.49 14.24
N ALA A 28 10.48 29.54 14.87
CA ALA A 28 11.45 29.85 15.91
C ALA A 28 12.60 30.73 15.39
N LYS A 29 13.08 30.46 14.17
CA LYS A 29 14.08 31.29 13.50
C LYS A 29 13.56 32.71 13.27
N GLN A 30 12.32 32.86 12.81
CA GLN A 30 11.70 34.18 12.60
C GLN A 30 11.51 34.96 13.92
N LEU A 31 11.21 34.26 15.02
CA LEU A 31 11.02 34.85 16.34
C LEU A 31 12.34 35.19 17.07
N GLY A 32 13.50 34.84 16.51
CA GLY A 32 14.80 35.07 17.13
C GLY A 32 15.12 34.14 18.31
N ILE A 33 14.49 32.94 18.36
CA ILE A 33 14.85 31.88 19.31
C ILE A 33 16.17 31.25 18.85
N GLU A 34 17.09 30.92 19.76
CA GLU A 34 18.44 30.43 19.41
C GLU A 34 18.54 28.91 19.30
N ALA A 35 17.72 28.17 20.03
CA ALA A 35 17.68 26.72 19.99
C ALA A 35 16.29 26.19 20.38
N LEU A 36 15.94 25.00 19.88
CA LEU A 36 14.72 24.28 20.27
C LEU A 36 15.07 22.91 20.88
N GLY A 37 14.52 22.63 22.05
CA GLY A 37 14.48 21.30 22.66
C GLY A 37 13.21 20.57 22.22
N VAL A 38 13.37 19.52 21.42
CA VAL A 38 12.24 18.67 21.02
C VAL A 38 12.13 17.55 22.05
N VAL A 39 10.96 17.44 22.68
CA VAL A 39 10.66 16.49 23.77
C VAL A 39 9.33 15.81 23.52
N ASP A 40 9.27 15.04 22.43
CA ASP A 40 8.10 14.21 22.16
C ASP A 40 7.86 13.21 23.30
N ARG A 41 6.58 12.91 23.56
CA ARG A 41 6.15 12.16 24.75
C ARG A 41 6.46 10.68 24.59
N ASN A 42 7.32 10.16 25.47
CA ASN A 42 7.74 8.76 25.53
C ASN A 42 8.19 8.20 24.16
N SER A 43 8.76 9.06 23.30
CA SER A 43 9.11 8.75 21.92
C SER A 43 10.21 9.67 21.40
N LEU A 44 11.01 9.16 20.47
CA LEU A 44 11.99 9.88 19.66
C LEU A 44 11.64 9.82 18.16
N ALA A 45 10.42 9.44 17.79
CA ALA A 45 9.99 9.30 16.40
C ALA A 45 10.16 10.60 15.58
N GLY A 46 9.95 11.77 16.19
CA GLY A 46 10.03 13.07 15.51
C GLY A 46 11.43 13.68 15.39
N ILE A 47 12.45 13.05 15.98
CA ILE A 47 13.74 13.72 16.16
C ILE A 47 14.54 13.86 14.87
N VAL A 48 14.43 12.92 13.95
CA VAL A 48 15.14 12.98 12.66
C VAL A 48 14.55 14.08 11.77
N ARG A 49 13.22 14.23 11.76
CA ARG A 49 12.56 15.36 11.08
C ARG A 49 12.92 16.71 11.71
N ALA A 50 13.15 16.73 13.02
CA ALA A 50 13.68 17.92 13.69
C ALA A 50 15.15 18.21 13.31
N LEU A 51 15.97 17.18 13.08
CA LEU A 51 17.33 17.34 12.57
C LEU A 51 17.34 17.92 11.14
N GLU A 52 16.48 17.40 10.26
CA GLU A 52 16.33 17.94 8.90
C GLU A 52 15.89 19.42 8.92
N ALA A 53 14.89 19.74 9.75
CA ALA A 53 14.42 21.13 9.91
C ALA A 53 15.50 22.04 10.53
N SER A 54 16.30 21.51 11.46
CA SER A 54 17.46 22.18 12.05
C SER A 54 18.52 22.50 10.99
N ARG A 55 18.86 21.54 10.12
CA ARG A 55 19.78 21.75 8.99
C ARG A 55 19.26 22.81 8.02
N ALA A 56 17.98 22.74 7.66
CA ALA A 56 17.37 23.67 6.71
C ALA A 56 17.35 25.13 7.21
N THR A 57 17.14 25.33 8.52
CA THR A 57 17.01 26.67 9.12
C THR A 57 18.30 27.20 9.76
N GLY A 58 19.29 26.33 9.96
CA GLY A 58 20.51 26.61 10.72
C GLY A 58 20.26 26.85 12.22
N LEU A 59 19.08 26.48 12.73
CA LEU A 59 18.71 26.64 14.14
C LEU A 59 19.10 25.39 14.92
N ARG A 60 19.69 25.55 16.11
CA ARG A 60 20.20 24.41 16.89
C ARG A 60 19.05 23.55 17.45
N LEU A 61 19.07 22.25 17.13
CA LEU A 61 18.27 21.23 17.81
C LEU A 61 18.96 20.77 19.10
N VAL A 62 18.18 20.67 20.19
CA VAL A 62 18.56 19.95 21.40
C VAL A 62 17.71 18.69 21.50
N VAL A 63 18.35 17.52 21.38
CA VAL A 63 17.65 16.23 21.42
C VAL A 63 17.19 15.94 22.85
N GLY A 64 15.91 15.66 23.03
CA GLY A 64 15.35 15.29 24.32
C GLY A 64 14.11 14.41 24.19
N CYS A 65 13.56 14.01 25.33
CA CYS A 65 12.31 13.28 25.40
C CYS A 65 11.54 13.72 26.66
N ARG A 66 10.20 13.75 26.57
CA ARG A 66 9.35 13.89 27.75
C ARG A 66 8.96 12.51 28.23
N LEU A 67 9.46 12.13 29.40
CA LEU A 67 9.10 10.88 30.08
C LEU A 67 7.90 11.12 31.00
N ASP A 68 6.73 10.65 30.59
CA ASP A 68 5.54 10.58 31.43
C ASP A 68 5.45 9.17 32.04
N LEU A 69 5.61 9.09 33.35
CA LEU A 69 5.63 7.85 34.14
C LEU A 69 4.23 7.38 34.54
N ALA A 70 4.13 6.10 34.91
CA ALA A 70 2.88 5.48 35.36
C ALA A 70 2.30 6.13 36.63
N ASP A 71 3.15 6.71 37.49
CA ASP A 71 2.75 7.43 38.71
C ASP A 71 2.37 8.90 38.46
N ARG A 72 2.25 9.31 37.19
CA ARG A 72 1.95 10.67 36.72
C ARG A 72 3.08 11.69 36.93
N MET A 73 4.27 11.26 37.36
CA MET A 73 5.46 12.11 37.31
C MET A 73 5.89 12.34 35.86
N SER A 74 6.22 13.59 35.52
CA SER A 74 6.64 13.98 34.17
C SER A 74 8.01 14.65 34.23
N VAL A 75 8.97 14.12 33.47
CA VAL A 75 10.35 14.58 33.46
C VAL A 75 10.81 14.78 32.02
N LEU A 76 11.31 15.96 31.68
CA LEU A 76 12.03 16.18 30.43
C LEU A 76 13.47 15.70 30.64
N VAL A 77 13.97 14.87 29.74
CA VAL A 77 15.34 14.38 29.78
C VAL A 77 16.10 14.80 28.53
N TYR A 78 17.35 15.23 28.71
CA TYR A 78 18.25 15.58 27.61
C TYR A 78 19.59 14.85 27.79
N PRO A 79 19.95 13.93 26.89
CA PRO A 79 21.27 13.32 26.90
C PRO A 79 22.35 14.36 26.60
N MET A 80 23.44 14.36 27.38
CA MET A 80 24.55 15.28 27.17
C MET A 80 25.56 14.75 26.13
N ASP A 81 25.65 13.43 25.98
CA ASP A 81 26.56 12.71 25.10
C ASP A 81 25.88 11.45 24.49
N ARG A 82 26.60 10.78 23.58
CA ARG A 82 26.12 9.55 22.91
C ARG A 82 25.77 8.42 23.89
N SER A 83 26.55 8.24 24.96
CA SER A 83 26.29 7.16 25.92
C SER A 83 24.99 7.42 26.70
N ALA A 84 24.74 8.68 27.08
CA ALA A 84 23.48 9.10 27.67
C ALA A 84 22.32 8.89 26.69
N TYR A 85 22.50 9.20 25.40
CA TYR A 85 21.47 8.95 24.38
C TYR A 85 21.13 7.45 24.28
N SER A 86 22.12 6.56 24.23
CA SER A 86 21.88 5.11 24.21
C SER A 86 21.17 4.60 25.46
N ARG A 87 21.41 5.21 26.64
CA ARG A 87 20.62 4.88 27.85
C ARG A 87 19.17 5.35 27.73
N LEU A 88 18.92 6.49 27.09
CA LEU A 88 17.56 7.01 26.85
C LEU A 88 16.78 6.10 25.92
N THR A 89 17.39 5.65 24.82
CA THR A 89 16.75 4.76 23.86
C THR A 89 16.42 3.41 24.50
N ARG A 90 17.34 2.82 25.28
CA ARG A 90 17.08 1.61 26.09
C ARG A 90 15.93 1.78 27.08
N LEU A 91 15.90 2.91 27.79
CA LEU A 91 14.82 3.22 28.73
C LEU A 91 13.46 3.24 28.03
N ILE A 92 13.36 3.91 26.88
CA ILE A 92 12.10 3.98 26.11
C ILE A 92 11.72 2.60 25.58
N THR A 93 12.67 1.83 25.03
CA THR A 93 12.46 0.45 24.58
C THR A 93 11.90 -0.43 25.70
N LEU A 94 12.46 -0.34 26.91
CA LEU A 94 11.97 -1.06 28.08
C LEU A 94 10.51 -0.68 28.39
N GLY A 95 10.19 0.62 28.43
CA GLY A 95 8.83 1.08 28.69
C GLY A 95 7.82 0.65 27.63
N LYS A 96 8.21 0.66 26.36
CA LYS A 96 7.37 0.20 25.24
C LYS A 96 7.19 -1.31 25.23
N SER A 97 8.21 -2.08 25.59
CA SER A 97 8.10 -3.54 25.72
C SER A 97 7.03 -3.93 26.76
N ARG A 98 6.95 -3.18 27.87
CA ARG A 98 5.92 -3.37 28.91
C ARG A 98 4.54 -2.83 28.48
N GLY A 99 4.51 -1.71 27.78
CA GLY A 99 3.29 -1.03 27.37
C GLY A 99 2.56 -1.69 26.19
N GLY A 100 3.29 -2.38 25.32
CA GLY A 100 2.79 -2.87 24.03
C GLY A 100 2.69 -1.75 22.99
N LYS A 101 1.99 -2.02 21.88
CA LYS A 101 1.89 -1.06 20.77
C LYS A 101 1.23 0.26 21.18
N ASN A 102 1.78 1.39 20.73
CA ASN A 102 1.30 2.75 20.98
C ASN A 102 1.23 3.13 22.47
N ASN A 103 1.95 2.41 23.34
CA ASN A 103 1.94 2.66 24.76
C ASN A 103 3.35 2.47 25.35
N CYS A 104 3.64 3.15 26.44
CA CYS A 104 4.95 3.11 27.09
C CYS A 104 4.75 3.27 28.60
N ILE A 105 5.07 2.21 29.35
CA ILE A 105 4.89 2.15 30.80
C ILE A 105 6.27 2.23 31.46
N LEU A 106 6.57 3.40 32.03
CA LEU A 106 7.81 3.69 32.74
C LEU A 106 7.53 3.97 34.22
N HIS A 107 8.43 3.54 35.08
CA HIS A 107 8.44 3.81 36.51
C HIS A 107 9.68 4.63 36.90
N TRP A 108 9.66 5.20 38.10
CA TRP A 108 10.78 5.99 38.61
C TRP A 108 12.08 5.19 38.67
N ASP A 109 12.01 3.92 39.09
CA ASP A 109 13.18 3.04 39.19
C ASP A 109 13.84 2.79 37.83
N ASP A 110 13.08 2.83 36.74
CA ASP A 110 13.64 2.75 35.39
C ASP A 110 14.47 4.02 35.09
N ILE A 111 13.99 5.22 35.45
CA ILE A 111 14.80 6.45 35.32
C ILE A 111 16.07 6.34 36.17
N VAL A 112 15.96 5.84 37.40
CA VAL A 112 17.13 5.66 38.28
C VAL A 112 18.21 4.82 37.60
N ALA A 113 17.82 3.72 36.94
CA ALA A 113 18.74 2.83 36.26
C ALA A 113 19.42 3.43 35.01
N TYR A 114 18.77 4.37 34.30
CA TYR A 114 19.23 4.86 32.99
C TYR A 114 19.61 6.35 32.94
N SER A 115 19.45 7.13 34.02
CA SER A 115 19.61 8.60 34.04
C SER A 115 21.04 9.16 33.97
N GLU A 116 22.06 8.31 34.00
CA GLU A 116 23.47 8.74 33.95
C GLU A 116 23.78 9.53 32.66
N GLY A 117 24.46 10.67 32.80
CA GLY A 117 24.80 11.54 31.67
C GLY A 117 23.64 12.37 31.09
N MET A 118 22.43 12.30 31.67
CA MET A 118 21.28 13.11 31.24
C MET A 118 21.01 14.32 32.14
N ILE A 119 20.45 15.39 31.58
CA ILE A 119 19.81 16.46 32.35
C ILE A 119 18.35 16.10 32.57
N GLY A 120 17.84 16.28 33.79
CA GLY A 120 16.44 16.04 34.13
C GLY A 120 15.73 17.33 34.53
N ILE A 121 14.58 17.62 33.90
CA ILE A 121 13.73 18.77 34.22
C ILE A 121 12.35 18.24 34.65
N LEU A 122 12.03 18.39 35.93
CA LEU A 122 10.70 18.06 36.45
C LEU A 122 9.65 19.01 35.86
N VAL A 123 8.51 18.47 35.43
CA VAL A 123 7.34 19.23 34.99
C VAL A 123 6.23 19.13 36.05
N PRO A 124 6.22 20.00 37.07
CA PRO A 124 5.25 19.91 38.16
C PRO A 124 3.87 20.44 37.74
N ASP A 125 2.81 19.87 38.31
CA ASP A 125 1.45 20.41 38.17
C ASP A 125 1.15 21.46 39.26
N LEU A 126 1.05 21.04 40.52
CA LEU A 126 0.77 21.88 41.69
C LEU A 126 1.92 21.84 42.71
N PRO A 127 2.14 22.91 43.50
CA PRO A 127 3.10 22.96 44.59
C PRO A 127 2.55 22.27 45.85
N ASP A 128 2.43 20.96 45.81
CA ASP A 128 1.90 20.14 46.90
C ASP A 128 2.96 19.18 47.49
N ALA A 129 2.54 18.31 48.40
CA ALA A 129 3.41 17.27 48.97
C ALA A 129 3.97 16.32 47.89
N THR A 130 3.22 16.08 46.82
CA THR A 130 3.65 15.28 45.66
C THR A 130 4.83 15.94 44.96
N CYS A 131 4.73 17.24 44.66
CA CYS A 131 5.80 18.03 44.05
C CYS A 131 7.04 18.07 44.95
N ALA A 132 6.87 18.23 46.27
CA ALA A 132 7.99 18.17 47.21
C ALA A 132 8.71 16.80 47.19
N ALA A 133 7.96 15.69 47.13
CA ALA A 133 8.53 14.35 47.01
C ALA A 133 9.25 14.15 45.67
N GLN A 134 8.67 14.63 44.57
CA GLN A 134 9.27 14.58 43.23
C GLN A 134 10.56 15.42 43.16
N LEU A 135 10.58 16.62 43.75
CA LEU A 135 11.78 17.46 43.82
C LEU A 135 12.90 16.80 44.60
N ARG A 136 12.59 16.12 45.72
CA ARG A 136 13.57 15.34 46.47
C ARG A 136 14.18 14.23 45.59
N LYS A 137 13.32 13.44 44.93
CA LYS A 137 13.74 12.39 43.99
C LYS A 137 14.67 12.95 42.89
N MET A 138 14.32 14.10 42.30
CA MET A 138 15.14 14.75 41.28
C MET A 138 16.49 15.22 41.81
N ALA A 139 16.53 15.81 43.01
CA ALA A 139 17.76 16.26 43.64
C ALA A 139 18.71 15.09 43.96
N GLU A 140 18.17 13.99 44.47
CA GLU A 140 18.92 12.77 44.80
C GLU A 140 19.50 12.10 43.54
N LEU A 141 18.74 12.03 42.45
CA LEU A 141 19.16 11.30 41.25
C LEU A 141 20.04 12.13 40.31
N PHE A 142 19.63 13.35 39.99
CA PHE A 142 20.30 14.15 38.97
C PHE A 142 21.34 15.11 39.56
N GLY A 143 21.30 15.42 40.86
CA GLY A 143 22.25 16.31 41.52
C GLY A 143 22.28 17.70 40.86
N ASP A 144 23.45 18.12 40.38
CA ASP A 144 23.64 19.40 39.67
C ASP A 144 23.00 19.45 38.27
N ARG A 145 22.54 18.30 37.76
CA ARG A 145 21.78 18.16 36.51
C ARG A 145 20.26 18.22 36.74
N ALA A 146 19.81 18.45 37.98
CA ALA A 146 18.40 18.52 38.34
C ALA A 146 17.84 19.94 38.14
N TYR A 147 16.78 20.04 37.35
CA TYR A 147 16.02 21.27 37.16
C TYR A 147 14.52 21.04 37.37
N VAL A 148 13.77 22.12 37.54
CA VAL A 148 12.30 22.13 37.56
C VAL A 148 11.77 23.23 36.65
N SER A 149 10.75 22.91 35.86
CA SER A 149 10.18 23.85 34.92
C SER A 149 9.22 24.83 35.59
N LEU A 150 9.32 26.09 35.19
CA LEU A 150 8.39 27.16 35.50
C LEU A 150 7.61 27.49 34.23
N CYS A 151 6.45 26.86 34.07
CA CYS A 151 5.59 27.03 32.91
C CYS A 151 4.32 27.81 33.29
N LEU A 152 4.00 28.85 32.52
CA LEU A 152 2.77 29.62 32.67
C LEU A 152 1.64 28.93 31.91
N ARG A 153 0.60 28.48 32.62
CA ARG A 153 -0.61 27.82 32.09
C ARG A 153 -1.85 28.71 32.13
N ARG A 154 -1.71 29.95 32.62
CA ARG A 154 -2.79 30.96 32.75
C ARG A 154 -3.96 30.49 33.64
N ARG A 155 -3.68 29.63 34.62
CA ARG A 155 -4.67 29.23 35.63
C ARG A 155 -4.91 30.37 36.65
N PRO A 156 -6.03 30.37 37.39
CA PRO A 156 -6.14 31.22 38.57
C PRO A 156 -4.94 31.01 39.51
N ASN A 157 -4.36 32.11 40.02
CA ASN A 157 -3.20 32.11 40.91
C ASN A 157 -1.92 31.47 40.35
N ASP A 158 -1.75 31.41 39.03
CA ASP A 158 -0.57 30.76 38.41
C ASP A 158 0.76 31.38 38.84
N GLN A 159 0.81 32.70 39.05
CA GLN A 159 2.01 33.38 39.52
C GLN A 159 2.37 33.00 40.97
N LEU A 160 1.36 32.75 41.83
CA LEU A 160 1.58 32.22 43.18
C LEU A 160 2.07 30.78 43.09
N ARG A 161 1.47 29.97 42.21
CA ARG A 161 1.89 28.59 41.93
C ARG A 161 3.37 28.52 41.52
N LEU A 162 3.79 29.36 40.59
CA LEU A 162 5.19 29.45 40.15
C LEU A 162 6.12 29.89 41.28
N HIS A 163 5.68 30.84 42.12
CA HIS A 163 6.45 31.30 43.26
C HIS A 163 6.66 30.20 44.30
N GLU A 164 5.60 29.45 44.63
CA GLU A 164 5.67 28.32 45.56
C GLU A 164 6.53 27.19 45.02
N ILE A 165 6.41 26.84 43.73
CA ILE A 165 7.30 25.87 43.07
C ILE A 165 8.76 26.34 43.17
N SER A 166 9.04 27.61 42.86
CA SER A 166 10.39 28.16 42.95
C SER A 166 10.96 28.12 44.37
N ASN A 167 10.14 28.41 45.38
CA ASN A 167 10.55 28.33 46.79
C ASN A 167 10.82 26.89 47.23
N MET A 168 9.97 25.93 46.80
CA MET A 168 10.20 24.51 47.06
C MET A 168 11.48 24.02 46.38
N ALA A 169 11.70 24.40 45.12
CA ALA A 169 12.90 24.08 44.36
C ALA A 169 14.17 24.54 45.08
N ALA A 170 14.16 25.79 45.59
CA ALA A 170 15.26 26.33 46.38
C ALA A 170 15.53 25.52 47.66
N ARG A 171 14.49 25.09 48.38
CA ARG A 171 14.62 24.24 49.59
C ARG A 171 15.29 22.90 49.29
N PHE A 172 14.97 22.28 48.14
CA PHE A 172 15.56 21.02 47.70
C PHE A 172 16.84 21.20 46.87
N LYS A 173 17.35 22.43 46.71
CA LYS A 173 18.53 22.78 45.90
C LYS A 173 18.42 22.40 44.42
N VAL A 174 17.19 22.35 43.89
CA VAL A 174 16.91 22.11 42.46
C VAL A 174 16.81 23.46 41.73
N ARG A 175 17.47 23.60 40.59
CA ARG A 175 17.48 24.87 39.83
C ARG A 175 16.17 25.04 39.04
N THR A 176 15.65 26.27 38.97
CA THR A 176 14.47 26.58 38.16
C THR A 176 14.85 26.94 36.72
N VAL A 177 14.05 26.52 35.75
CA VAL A 177 14.19 26.87 34.33
C VAL A 177 12.83 27.24 33.75
N VAL A 178 12.77 28.27 32.89
CA VAL A 178 11.51 28.66 32.23
C VAL A 178 11.29 27.82 30.97
N THR A 179 10.07 27.35 30.79
CA THR A 179 9.59 26.67 29.57
C THR A 179 8.19 27.16 29.22
N ASN A 180 7.74 26.89 28.00
CA ASN A 180 6.39 27.27 27.55
C ASN A 180 5.49 26.09 27.17
N ASP A 181 5.99 24.85 27.29
CA ASP A 181 5.26 23.60 27.00
C ASP A 181 4.54 23.65 25.64
N VAL A 182 5.28 23.99 24.60
CA VAL A 182 4.77 24.32 23.26
C VAL A 182 4.12 23.11 22.59
N LEU A 183 2.89 23.29 22.09
CA LEU A 183 2.15 22.31 21.29
C LEU A 183 1.99 22.71 19.82
N PHE A 184 2.22 23.99 19.50
CA PHE A 184 2.03 24.53 18.16
C PHE A 184 2.96 25.73 17.87
N HIS A 185 3.24 26.01 16.60
CA HIS A 185 4.12 27.13 16.23
C HIS A 185 3.46 28.51 16.40
N GLU A 186 2.16 28.64 16.11
CA GLU A 186 1.44 29.93 16.13
C GLU A 186 0.07 29.85 16.85
N PRO A 187 -0.49 30.99 17.33
CA PRO A 187 -1.77 31.00 18.05
C PRO A 187 -2.97 30.45 17.27
N GLY A 188 -3.02 30.67 15.94
CA GLY A 188 -4.12 30.20 15.08
C GLY A 188 -4.27 28.68 15.07
N ARG A 189 -3.18 27.96 15.34
CA ARG A 189 -3.13 26.49 15.34
C ARG A 189 -3.81 25.85 16.55
N ARG A 190 -4.19 26.64 17.57
CA ARG A 190 -4.95 26.14 18.73
C ARG A 190 -6.20 25.35 18.33
N GLN A 191 -6.94 25.82 17.32
CA GLN A 191 -8.17 25.14 16.89
C GLN A 191 -7.90 23.70 16.44
N LEU A 192 -6.78 23.47 15.73
CA LEU A 192 -6.37 22.13 15.36
C LEU A 192 -5.95 21.30 16.57
N GLN A 193 -5.27 21.92 17.55
CA GLN A 193 -4.87 21.28 18.80
C GLN A 193 -6.09 20.79 19.62
N ASP A 194 -7.17 21.58 19.68
CA ASP A 194 -8.43 21.19 20.30
C ASP A 194 -9.04 19.98 19.56
N ILE A 195 -9.05 19.99 18.22
CA ILE A 195 -9.58 18.88 17.41
C ILE A 195 -8.79 17.59 17.60
N VAL A 196 -7.45 17.63 17.57
CA VAL A 196 -6.66 16.41 17.79
C VAL A 196 -6.81 15.88 19.21
N THR A 197 -7.09 16.76 20.18
CA THR A 197 -7.48 16.35 21.53
C THR A 197 -8.83 15.63 21.52
N CYS A 198 -9.84 16.15 20.84
CA CYS A 198 -11.13 15.47 20.68
C CYS A 198 -10.98 14.08 20.01
N ILE A 199 -10.17 13.98 18.96
CA ILE A 199 -9.87 12.70 18.29
C ILE A 199 -9.20 11.73 19.26
N ARG A 200 -8.22 12.18 20.04
CA ARG A 200 -7.50 11.35 21.02
C ARG A 200 -8.41 10.78 22.10
N HIS A 201 -9.37 11.58 22.58
CA HIS A 201 -10.30 11.20 23.63
C HIS A 201 -11.63 10.61 23.11
N ASN A 202 -11.74 10.38 21.79
CA ASN A 202 -12.96 9.90 21.13
C ASN A 202 -14.22 10.69 21.54
N THR A 203 -14.11 12.02 21.59
CA THR A 203 -15.19 12.93 22.00
C THR A 203 -15.42 14.02 20.97
N THR A 204 -16.47 14.83 21.16
CA THR A 204 -16.78 15.97 20.30
C THR A 204 -16.23 17.27 20.89
N ILE A 205 -16.11 18.32 20.08
CA ILE A 205 -15.70 19.66 20.52
C ILE A 205 -16.70 20.27 21.53
N ASP A 206 -17.96 19.84 21.49
CA ASP A 206 -19.01 20.31 22.39
C ASP A 206 -18.88 19.63 23.76
N ASP A 207 -18.40 18.38 23.80
CA ASP A 207 -18.33 17.54 25.00
C ASP A 207 -16.94 17.47 25.67
N VAL A 208 -15.87 17.90 24.99
CA VAL A 208 -14.47 17.75 25.47
C VAL A 208 -14.18 18.43 26.82
N GLY A 209 -14.99 19.41 27.23
CA GLY A 209 -14.94 20.01 28.56
C GLY A 209 -13.56 20.58 28.94
N PHE A 210 -12.97 20.06 30.02
CA PHE A 210 -11.67 20.51 30.56
C PHE A 210 -10.45 19.75 30.01
N GLU A 211 -10.65 18.75 29.16
CA GLU A 211 -9.55 18.01 28.51
C GLU A 211 -8.83 18.86 27.45
N ARG A 212 -9.49 19.89 26.91
CA ARG A 212 -8.89 20.86 26.00
C ARG A 212 -8.10 21.95 26.73
N GLU A 213 -7.17 22.58 26.02
CA GLU A 213 -6.42 23.71 26.57
C GLU A 213 -7.31 24.94 26.77
N ARG A 214 -7.31 25.48 28.00
CA ARG A 214 -8.16 26.63 28.36
C ARG A 214 -7.73 27.91 27.64
N HIS A 215 -6.42 28.08 27.42
CA HIS A 215 -5.83 29.28 26.82
C HIS A 215 -4.96 28.93 25.61
N ALA A 216 -4.89 29.84 24.64
CA ALA A 216 -4.11 29.69 23.42
C ALA A 216 -2.58 29.86 23.62
N ASP A 217 -2.08 29.79 24.85
CA ASP A 217 -0.75 30.31 25.21
C ASP A 217 0.40 29.34 24.84
N ARG A 218 0.12 28.10 24.48
CA ARG A 218 1.13 27.05 24.20
C ARG A 218 1.71 27.11 22.77
N TYR A 219 1.95 28.32 22.26
CA TYR A 219 2.62 28.60 20.98
C TYR A 219 4.07 29.06 21.16
N LEU A 220 4.90 29.07 20.11
CA LEU A 220 6.26 29.64 20.20
C LEU A 220 6.20 31.15 20.45
N LYS A 221 6.93 31.63 21.46
CA LYS A 221 6.98 33.04 21.83
C LYS A 221 8.36 33.65 21.57
N PRO A 222 8.44 34.92 21.16
CA PRO A 222 9.72 35.60 21.02
C PRO A 222 10.42 35.76 22.39
N PRO A 223 11.75 35.83 22.43
CA PRO A 223 12.52 35.97 23.68
C PRO A 223 12.08 37.14 24.56
N GLU A 224 11.70 38.27 23.94
CA GLU A 224 11.24 39.48 24.63
C GLU A 224 9.92 39.26 25.37
N GLU A 225 9.00 38.51 24.76
CA GLU A 225 7.73 38.14 25.39
C GLU A 225 7.96 37.19 26.57
N MET A 226 8.86 36.21 26.43
CA MET A 226 9.24 35.34 27.54
C MET A 226 9.86 36.13 28.71
N ALA A 227 10.68 37.14 28.42
CA ALA A 227 11.23 38.05 29.42
C ALA A 227 10.14 38.86 30.13
N ARG A 228 9.15 39.34 29.38
CA ARG A 228 8.00 40.10 29.90
C ARG A 228 7.08 39.26 30.77
N LEU A 229 6.87 37.99 30.42
CA LEU A 229 6.00 37.07 31.17
C LEU A 229 6.63 36.56 32.48
N PHE A 230 7.97 36.49 32.54
CA PHE A 230 8.70 35.99 33.70
C PHE A 230 9.66 37.04 34.30
N PRO A 231 9.17 38.25 34.69
CA PRO A 231 10.05 39.33 35.14
C PRO A 231 10.76 39.01 36.46
N ARG A 232 10.17 38.13 37.29
CA ARG A 232 10.71 37.67 38.58
C ARG A 232 11.68 36.48 38.45
N TYR A 233 11.79 35.86 37.28
CA TYR A 233 12.53 34.62 37.06
C TYR A 233 13.57 34.75 35.95
N ARG A 234 14.27 35.90 35.88
CA ARG A 234 15.28 36.17 34.85
C ARG A 234 16.41 35.12 34.84
N GLU A 235 16.86 34.65 36.00
CA GLU A 235 17.85 33.58 36.09
C GLU A 235 17.36 32.27 35.45
N ALA A 236 16.09 31.92 35.66
CA ALA A 236 15.49 30.72 35.09
C ALA A 236 15.35 30.82 33.57
N LEU A 237 15.18 32.03 33.02
CA LEU A 237 15.28 32.27 31.57
C LEU A 237 16.72 32.08 31.08
N THR A 238 17.72 32.65 31.75
CA THR A 238 19.13 32.50 31.36
C THR A 238 19.61 31.04 31.41
N ARG A 239 19.07 30.24 32.34
CA ARG A 239 19.37 28.80 32.47
C ARG A 239 18.93 27.97 31.27
N THR A 240 18.00 28.44 30.43
CA THR A 240 17.67 27.75 29.17
C THR A 240 18.93 27.56 28.30
N MET A 241 19.73 28.63 28.15
CA MET A 241 20.98 28.59 27.40
C MET A 241 22.12 27.85 28.13
N GLU A 242 22.07 27.78 29.47
CA GLU A 242 22.99 26.91 30.23
C GLU A 242 22.78 25.45 29.84
N ILE A 243 21.52 24.97 29.82
CA ILE A 243 21.19 23.61 29.42
C ILE A 243 21.60 23.35 27.97
N VAL A 244 21.30 24.27 27.05
CA VAL A 244 21.74 24.19 25.65
C VAL A 244 23.26 24.02 25.55
N ARG A 245 24.06 24.74 26.35
CA ARG A 245 25.53 24.59 26.35
C ARG A 245 26.02 23.25 26.90
N ARG A 246 25.28 22.64 27.84
CA ARG A 246 25.61 21.34 28.44
C ARG A 246 25.25 20.16 27.53
N CYS A 247 24.13 20.26 26.79
CA CYS A 247 23.69 19.22 25.88
C CYS A 247 24.46 19.27 24.55
N LYS A 248 25.55 18.51 24.43
CA LYS A 248 26.43 18.53 23.25
C LYS A 248 26.08 17.47 22.21
N PHE A 249 25.40 16.40 22.61
CA PHE A 249 25.02 15.30 21.73
C PHE A 249 24.31 15.78 20.46
N SER A 250 24.78 15.26 19.32
CA SER A 250 24.13 15.34 18.01
C SER A 250 23.79 13.93 17.49
N LEU A 251 22.66 13.79 16.81
CA LEU A 251 22.32 12.54 16.09
C LEU A 251 23.33 12.20 15.00
N GLU A 252 24.12 13.18 14.54
CA GLU A 252 25.19 12.95 13.56
C GLU A 252 26.37 12.15 14.13
N GLU A 253 26.45 12.00 15.47
CA GLU A 253 27.45 11.15 16.13
C GLU A 253 27.10 9.65 16.05
N LEU A 254 25.88 9.30 15.61
CA LEU A 254 25.44 7.92 15.48
C LEU A 254 26.13 7.26 14.30
N THR A 255 27.19 6.50 14.60
CA THR A 255 27.92 5.68 13.62
C THR A 255 27.29 4.29 13.55
N TYR A 256 26.74 3.97 12.39
CA TYR A 256 26.10 2.69 12.12
C TYR A 256 27.14 1.63 11.74
N GLN A 257 27.09 0.47 12.39
CA GLN A 257 27.97 -0.67 12.13
C GLN A 257 27.14 -1.87 11.68
N TYR A 258 27.50 -2.46 10.56
CA TYR A 258 26.78 -3.57 9.97
C TYR A 258 27.18 -4.91 10.60
N PRO A 259 26.25 -5.88 10.74
CA PRO A 259 26.55 -7.18 11.32
C PRO A 259 27.66 -7.96 10.58
N GLU A 260 28.36 -8.84 11.30
CA GLU A 260 29.54 -9.62 10.84
C GLU A 260 29.31 -11.16 10.93
N GLU A 261 28.10 -11.60 11.26
CA GLU A 261 27.78 -12.99 11.61
C GLU A 261 27.91 -14.00 10.44
N ALA A 262 28.02 -13.53 9.20
CA ALA A 262 28.12 -14.36 7.98
C ALA A 262 29.58 -14.60 7.48
N ILE A 263 30.57 -14.28 8.31
CA ILE A 263 32.00 -14.43 7.99
C ILE A 263 32.44 -15.90 8.09
N VAL A 264 33.24 -16.35 7.12
CA VAL A 264 33.85 -17.68 7.13
C VAL A 264 34.94 -17.71 8.22
N PRO A 265 34.98 -18.74 9.09
CA PRO A 265 35.98 -18.82 10.15
C PRO A 265 37.41 -18.63 9.62
N GLY A 266 38.14 -17.66 10.20
CA GLY A 266 39.53 -17.34 9.81
C GLY A 266 39.68 -16.42 8.59
N LYS A 267 38.59 -15.90 8.02
CA LYS A 267 38.60 -14.88 6.95
C LYS A 267 38.02 -13.56 7.45
N ASP A 268 38.30 -12.46 6.75
CA ASP A 268 37.55 -11.21 6.93
C ASP A 268 36.27 -11.22 6.05
N ALA A 269 35.46 -10.15 6.14
CA ALA A 269 34.22 -10.04 5.36
C ALA A 269 34.46 -10.07 3.85
N GLN A 270 35.51 -9.44 3.36
CA GLN A 270 35.81 -9.38 1.93
C GLN A 270 36.28 -10.75 1.40
N ALA A 271 37.21 -11.40 2.10
CA ALA A 271 37.70 -12.73 1.75
C ALA A 271 36.61 -13.80 1.88
N SER A 272 35.64 -13.61 2.78
CA SER A 272 34.44 -14.45 2.88
C SER A 272 33.51 -14.26 1.68
N LEU A 273 33.27 -13.02 1.25
CA LEU A 273 32.47 -12.75 0.05
C LEU A 273 33.11 -13.38 -1.19
N GLU A 274 34.42 -13.18 -1.37
CA GLU A 274 35.16 -13.77 -2.49
C GLU A 274 35.07 -15.30 -2.47
N HIS A 275 35.20 -15.93 -1.29
CA HIS A 275 35.04 -17.37 -1.15
C HIS A 275 33.70 -17.88 -1.67
N TYR A 276 32.59 -17.27 -1.24
CA TYR A 276 31.25 -17.69 -1.67
C TYR A 276 31.00 -17.39 -3.15
N VAL A 277 31.53 -16.30 -3.69
CA VAL A 277 31.42 -16.00 -5.12
C VAL A 277 32.08 -17.12 -5.95
N TRP A 278 33.29 -17.54 -5.58
CA TRP A 278 33.97 -18.62 -6.30
C TRP A 278 33.35 -19.99 -6.05
N GLU A 279 32.77 -20.23 -4.87
CA GLU A 279 32.04 -21.47 -4.56
C GLU A 279 30.76 -21.62 -5.38
N CYS A 280 29.98 -20.54 -5.52
CA CYS A 280 28.69 -20.55 -6.24
C CYS A 280 28.84 -20.35 -7.77
N ALA A 281 30.02 -19.96 -8.28
CA ALA A 281 30.24 -19.72 -9.71
C ALA A 281 29.84 -20.91 -10.61
N PRO A 282 30.15 -22.18 -10.28
CA PRO A 282 29.78 -23.34 -11.09
C PRO A 282 28.26 -23.54 -11.22
N ASP A 283 27.46 -23.09 -10.24
CA ASP A 283 26.00 -23.27 -10.25
C ASP A 283 25.32 -22.44 -11.35
N ARG A 284 25.90 -21.29 -11.70
CA ARG A 284 25.40 -20.38 -12.74
C ARG A 284 26.17 -20.51 -14.05
N TYR A 285 27.47 -20.78 -13.98
CA TYR A 285 28.36 -20.93 -15.12
C TYR A 285 29.04 -22.32 -15.08
N PRO A 286 28.31 -23.40 -15.41
CA PRO A 286 28.83 -24.77 -15.34
C PRO A 286 29.99 -25.03 -16.32
N GLU A 287 30.05 -24.28 -17.42
CA GLU A 287 31.14 -24.34 -18.43
C GLU A 287 32.33 -23.43 -18.08
N GLY A 288 32.29 -22.76 -16.93
CA GLY A 288 33.28 -21.78 -16.49
C GLY A 288 32.89 -20.34 -16.84
N LEU A 289 33.50 -19.39 -16.12
CA LEU A 289 33.23 -17.95 -16.29
C LEU A 289 33.84 -17.43 -17.60
N PRO A 290 33.05 -16.80 -18.49
CA PRO A 290 33.60 -16.11 -19.66
C PRO A 290 34.62 -15.03 -19.27
N PRO A 291 35.65 -14.75 -20.10
CA PRO A 291 36.69 -13.76 -19.77
C PRO A 291 36.14 -12.37 -19.43
N ASP A 292 35.10 -11.93 -20.12
CA ASP A 292 34.45 -10.63 -19.87
C ASP A 292 33.73 -10.60 -18.52
N VAL A 293 33.00 -11.67 -18.18
CA VAL A 293 32.32 -11.81 -16.89
C VAL A 293 33.34 -11.86 -15.74
N LEU A 294 34.46 -12.57 -15.92
CA LEU A 294 35.54 -12.63 -14.93
C LEU A 294 36.13 -11.24 -14.65
N LYS A 295 36.32 -10.42 -15.69
CA LYS A 295 36.79 -9.04 -15.55
C LYS A 295 35.79 -8.19 -14.76
N THR A 296 34.50 -8.31 -15.07
CA THR A 296 33.43 -7.61 -14.35
C THR A 296 33.38 -8.02 -12.88
N VAL A 297 33.38 -9.32 -12.57
CA VAL A 297 33.34 -9.82 -11.18
C VAL A 297 34.52 -9.29 -10.35
N ARG A 298 35.74 -9.27 -10.92
CA ARG A 298 36.91 -8.70 -10.24
C ARG A 298 36.75 -7.20 -9.97
N HIS A 299 36.27 -6.45 -10.96
CA HIS A 299 36.01 -5.02 -10.82
C HIS A 299 34.96 -4.72 -9.73
N GLU A 300 33.86 -5.47 -9.71
CA GLU A 300 32.82 -5.33 -8.69
C GLU A 300 33.36 -5.64 -7.29
N LEU A 301 34.14 -6.72 -7.12
CA LEU A 301 34.74 -7.10 -5.85
C LEU A 301 35.72 -6.04 -5.32
N ASP A 302 36.53 -5.43 -6.19
CA ASP A 302 37.44 -4.34 -5.83
C ASP A 302 36.68 -3.07 -5.40
N LEU A 303 35.56 -2.76 -6.07
CA LEU A 303 34.70 -1.65 -5.69
C LEU A 303 34.04 -1.89 -4.33
N ILE A 304 33.51 -3.10 -4.10
CA ILE A 304 32.91 -3.51 -2.83
C ILE A 304 33.93 -3.42 -1.69
N ARG A 305 35.19 -3.82 -1.95
CA ARG A 305 36.29 -3.70 -0.98
C ARG A 305 36.56 -2.24 -0.63
N THR A 306 36.66 -1.37 -1.64
CA THR A 306 36.95 0.05 -1.46
C THR A 306 35.85 0.76 -0.65
N MET A 307 34.58 0.43 -0.93
CA MET A 307 33.41 0.99 -0.26
C MET A 307 33.07 0.31 1.07
N LYS A 308 33.73 -0.79 1.43
CA LYS A 308 33.49 -1.61 2.63
C LYS A 308 32.06 -2.18 2.73
N TYR A 309 31.49 -2.61 1.61
CA TYR A 309 30.13 -3.16 1.56
C TYR A 309 30.05 -4.69 1.67
N ALA A 310 31.17 -5.40 1.83
CA ALA A 310 31.18 -6.87 1.91
C ALA A 310 30.22 -7.46 2.97
N PRO A 311 30.12 -6.93 4.22
CA PRO A 311 29.17 -7.43 5.21
C PRO A 311 27.71 -7.36 4.73
N TYR A 312 27.35 -6.32 3.99
CA TYR A 312 26.00 -6.15 3.43
C TYR A 312 25.62 -7.26 2.45
N PHE A 313 26.52 -7.57 1.51
CA PHE A 313 26.30 -8.65 0.54
C PHE A 313 26.22 -10.02 1.21
N LEU A 314 27.05 -10.28 2.23
CA LEU A 314 27.04 -11.54 2.98
C LEU A 314 25.72 -11.75 3.74
N THR A 315 25.18 -10.70 4.35
CA THR A 315 23.89 -10.77 5.06
C THR A 315 22.74 -11.07 4.11
N VAL A 316 22.66 -10.36 2.97
CA VAL A 316 21.62 -10.62 1.96
C VAL A 316 21.77 -12.04 1.38
N PHE A 317 23.00 -12.46 1.07
CA PHE A 317 23.27 -13.83 0.62
C PHE A 317 22.82 -14.88 1.65
N SER A 318 23.06 -14.65 2.93
CA SER A 318 22.64 -15.57 4.00
C SER A 318 21.12 -15.70 4.09
N ILE A 319 20.38 -14.58 3.95
CA ILE A 319 18.92 -14.58 3.92
C ILE A 319 18.40 -15.36 2.70
N VAL A 320 18.96 -15.10 1.51
CA VAL A 320 18.58 -15.78 0.26
C VAL A 320 18.90 -17.27 0.31
N ARG A 321 20.08 -17.63 0.82
CA ARG A 321 20.51 -19.02 1.01
C ARG A 321 19.58 -19.77 1.95
N PHE A 322 19.17 -19.15 3.07
CA PHE A 322 18.16 -19.73 3.96
C PHE A 322 16.83 -19.94 3.24
N ALA A 323 16.29 -18.92 2.57
CA ALA A 323 15.02 -19.02 1.86
C ALA A 323 15.02 -20.17 0.84
N ARG A 324 16.09 -20.28 0.02
CA ARG A 324 16.27 -21.38 -0.94
C ARG A 324 16.36 -22.74 -0.26
N SER A 325 17.04 -22.85 0.90
CA SER A 325 17.13 -24.11 1.66
C SER A 325 15.78 -24.60 2.18
N GLN A 326 14.81 -23.69 2.36
CA GLN A 326 13.44 -24.00 2.78
C GLN A 326 12.47 -24.12 1.58
N GLY A 327 12.99 -24.10 0.35
CA GLY A 327 12.19 -24.13 -0.88
C GLY A 327 11.33 -22.87 -1.08
N ILE A 328 11.71 -21.73 -0.50
CA ILE A 328 11.00 -20.45 -0.69
C ILE A 328 11.54 -19.77 -1.94
N LEU A 329 10.67 -19.48 -2.90
CA LEU A 329 11.01 -18.69 -4.08
C LEU A 329 11.35 -17.25 -3.68
N CYS A 330 12.48 -16.78 -4.16
CA CYS A 330 12.94 -15.41 -3.95
C CYS A 330 13.58 -14.83 -5.20
N GLN A 331 13.48 -13.51 -5.37
CA GLN A 331 14.09 -12.79 -6.48
C GLN A 331 14.57 -11.40 -6.05
N GLY A 332 15.86 -11.14 -6.21
CA GLY A 332 16.42 -9.79 -6.12
C GLY A 332 15.95 -8.89 -7.25
N ARG A 333 15.70 -7.62 -6.94
CA ARG A 333 15.22 -6.61 -7.91
C ARG A 333 15.95 -5.28 -7.76
N GLY A 334 15.66 -4.35 -8.66
CA GLY A 334 16.21 -2.99 -8.58
C GLY A 334 17.59 -2.92 -9.22
N SER A 335 18.46 -2.04 -8.73
CA SER A 335 19.83 -1.91 -9.23
C SER A 335 20.71 -3.11 -8.89
N ALA A 336 20.32 -3.94 -7.91
CA ALA A 336 21.02 -5.18 -7.57
C ALA A 336 21.15 -6.15 -8.77
N ALA A 337 20.20 -6.09 -9.72
CA ALA A 337 20.24 -6.89 -10.96
C ALA A 337 21.38 -6.49 -11.93
N ASN A 338 22.08 -5.37 -11.69
CA ASN A 338 23.25 -4.95 -12.46
C ASN A 338 24.56 -5.61 -11.99
N SER A 339 24.53 -6.37 -10.90
CA SER A 339 25.73 -6.97 -10.31
C SER A 339 25.89 -8.43 -10.72
N ALA A 340 27.06 -8.75 -11.30
CA ALA A 340 27.46 -10.13 -11.58
C ALA A 340 27.70 -10.91 -10.28
N VAL A 341 28.22 -10.25 -9.24
CA VAL A 341 28.37 -10.84 -7.90
C VAL A 341 27.01 -11.28 -7.33
N CYS A 342 25.98 -10.41 -7.41
CA CYS A 342 24.62 -10.77 -6.97
C CYS A 342 24.01 -11.94 -7.76
N TYR A 343 24.29 -12.04 -9.05
CA TYR A 343 23.78 -13.12 -9.90
C TYR A 343 24.43 -14.47 -9.54
N ILE A 344 25.75 -14.49 -9.37
CA ILE A 344 26.52 -15.68 -8.98
C ILE A 344 26.09 -16.19 -7.60
N LEU A 345 25.91 -15.28 -6.63
CA LEU A 345 25.42 -15.63 -5.29
C LEU A 345 23.94 -16.07 -5.28
N GLY A 346 23.24 -16.02 -6.41
CA GLY A 346 21.83 -16.41 -6.53
C GLY A 346 20.85 -15.42 -5.90
N ILE A 347 21.30 -14.21 -5.56
CA ILE A 347 20.46 -13.11 -5.07
C ILE A 347 19.55 -12.63 -6.21
N THR A 348 20.12 -12.44 -7.40
CA THR A 348 19.36 -12.08 -8.61
C THR A 348 19.27 -13.27 -9.55
N SER A 349 18.29 -13.22 -10.45
CA SER A 349 17.99 -14.30 -11.41
C SER A 349 18.33 -13.93 -12.85
N ILE A 350 18.91 -12.75 -13.09
CA ILE A 350 19.25 -12.24 -14.42
C ILE A 350 20.75 -12.10 -14.54
N ASP A 351 21.28 -12.65 -15.64
CA ASP A 351 22.68 -12.49 -16.00
C ASP A 351 22.92 -11.07 -16.56
N PRO A 352 23.74 -10.24 -15.91
CA PRO A 352 24.03 -8.88 -16.37
C PRO A 352 24.89 -8.83 -17.64
N SER A 353 25.38 -9.96 -18.18
CA SER A 353 26.01 -10.00 -19.50
C SER A 353 24.99 -10.01 -20.65
N THR A 354 23.76 -10.48 -20.39
CA THR A 354 22.70 -10.53 -21.42
C THR A 354 22.08 -9.17 -21.73
N ASN A 355 22.09 -8.28 -20.74
CA ASN A 355 21.63 -6.90 -20.85
C ASN A 355 22.81 -6.02 -20.45
N ASP A 356 23.26 -5.13 -21.33
CA ASP A 356 24.40 -4.23 -21.11
C ASP A 356 24.07 -3.23 -19.98
N LEU A 357 24.10 -3.71 -18.73
CA LEU A 357 23.59 -3.03 -17.54
C LEU A 357 24.72 -2.29 -16.82
N LEU A 358 24.43 -1.07 -16.35
CA LEU A 358 25.43 -0.18 -15.74
C LEU A 358 25.60 -0.45 -14.24
N PHE A 359 26.75 -1.01 -13.82
CA PHE A 359 27.03 -1.33 -12.41
C PHE A 359 27.17 -0.09 -11.52
N GLU A 360 27.67 1.02 -12.05
CA GLU A 360 27.86 2.30 -11.35
C GLU A 360 26.55 2.86 -10.80
N ARG A 361 25.43 2.42 -11.37
CA ARG A 361 24.11 2.73 -10.85
C ARG A 361 23.85 2.06 -9.50
N PHE A 362 24.32 0.83 -9.33
CA PHE A 362 24.16 0.09 -8.10
C PHE A 362 25.13 0.61 -7.02
N VAL A 363 26.43 0.66 -7.33
CA VAL A 363 27.46 1.15 -6.42
C VAL A 363 28.35 2.15 -7.14
N SER A 364 28.54 3.35 -6.57
CA SER A 364 29.43 4.39 -7.11
C SER A 364 30.26 5.03 -6.01
N GLN A 365 31.56 5.25 -6.29
CA GLN A 365 32.50 5.89 -5.37
C GLN A 365 32.19 7.38 -5.14
N GLU A 366 31.63 8.07 -6.13
CA GLU A 366 31.31 9.51 -6.03
C GLU A 366 30.11 9.79 -5.10
N ARG A 367 29.38 8.75 -4.70
CA ARG A 367 28.08 8.85 -4.05
C ARG A 367 28.15 8.77 -2.52
N ASP A 368 29.10 8.02 -1.96
CA ASP A 368 29.19 7.70 -0.52
C ASP A 368 27.81 7.43 0.14
N GLU A 369 26.92 6.77 -0.62
CA GLU A 369 25.58 6.35 -0.18
C GLU A 369 25.53 4.81 -0.15
N PRO A 370 24.88 4.22 0.87
CA PRO A 370 24.71 2.78 0.96
C PRO A 370 23.98 2.16 -0.25
N PRO A 371 24.32 0.93 -0.67
CA PRO A 371 23.54 0.19 -1.65
C PRO A 371 22.22 -0.30 -1.03
N ASP A 372 21.16 -0.38 -1.84
CA ASP A 372 19.85 -0.92 -1.46
C ASP A 372 19.58 -2.19 -2.29
N ILE A 373 19.64 -3.36 -1.66
CA ILE A 373 19.28 -4.65 -2.27
C ILE A 373 17.90 -5.06 -1.76
N ASP A 374 16.92 -4.95 -2.65
CA ASP A 374 15.57 -5.42 -2.46
C ASP A 374 15.44 -6.89 -2.89
N VAL A 375 14.88 -7.74 -2.03
CA VAL A 375 14.57 -9.13 -2.38
C VAL A 375 13.09 -9.41 -2.16
N ASP A 376 12.40 -9.83 -3.22
CA ASP A 376 11.02 -10.29 -3.19
C ASP A 376 10.98 -11.77 -2.79
N PHE A 377 10.16 -12.12 -1.80
CA PHE A 377 9.89 -13.49 -1.37
C PHE A 377 8.41 -13.84 -1.60
N GLU A 378 8.07 -15.13 -1.54
CA GLU A 378 6.67 -15.58 -1.46
C GLU A 378 5.91 -14.85 -0.35
N HIS A 379 4.77 -14.25 -0.70
CA HIS A 379 3.98 -13.45 0.25
C HIS A 379 3.53 -14.24 1.48
N GLU A 380 3.13 -15.50 1.31
CA GLU A 380 2.60 -16.33 2.40
C GLU A 380 3.70 -16.90 3.30
N ARG A 381 4.90 -17.15 2.76
CA ARG A 381 6.03 -17.77 3.48
C ARG A 381 7.11 -16.78 3.93
N ARG A 382 6.98 -15.50 3.59
CA ARG A 382 7.91 -14.44 4.03
C ARG A 382 8.09 -14.38 5.55
N GLU A 383 7.07 -14.74 6.33
CA GLU A 383 7.18 -14.74 7.79
C GLU A 383 8.28 -15.69 8.29
N GLU A 384 8.49 -16.83 7.62
CA GLU A 384 9.57 -17.77 7.96
C GLU A 384 10.95 -17.10 7.87
N VAL A 385 11.15 -16.28 6.82
CA VAL A 385 12.39 -15.52 6.60
C VAL A 385 12.58 -14.45 7.67
N ILE A 386 11.51 -13.72 8.01
CA ILE A 386 11.53 -12.70 9.07
C ILE A 386 11.91 -13.31 10.42
N GLN A 387 11.29 -14.45 10.77
CA GLN A 387 11.58 -15.11 12.04
C GLN A 387 12.98 -15.71 12.06
N TRP A 388 13.49 -16.18 10.92
CA TRP A 388 14.89 -16.59 10.80
C TRP A 388 15.85 -15.43 11.05
N ILE A 389 15.59 -14.23 10.50
CA ILE A 389 16.41 -13.03 10.76
C ILE A 389 16.46 -12.73 12.26
N TYR A 390 15.31 -12.72 12.95
CA TYR A 390 15.28 -12.50 14.40
C TYR A 390 16.00 -13.60 15.18
N LYS A 391 15.97 -14.86 14.72
CA LYS A 391 16.67 -15.97 15.39
C LYS A 391 18.19 -15.88 15.19
N THR A 392 18.64 -15.51 13.99
CA THR A 392 20.05 -15.48 13.62
C THR A 392 20.76 -14.23 14.16
N TYR A 393 20.15 -13.06 13.99
CA TYR A 393 20.75 -11.77 14.40
C TYR A 393 20.26 -11.29 15.77
N THR A 394 19.30 -11.99 16.39
CA THR A 394 18.64 -11.63 17.66
C THR A 394 17.71 -10.42 17.58
N LYS A 395 16.73 -10.36 18.49
CA LYS A 395 15.81 -9.22 18.61
C LYS A 395 16.51 -7.95 19.16
N ASP A 396 17.67 -8.06 19.78
CA ASP A 396 18.38 -6.87 20.27
C ASP A 396 19.12 -6.11 19.17
N LYS A 397 19.34 -6.73 17.99
CA LYS A 397 20.12 -6.15 16.88
C LYS A 397 19.34 -5.98 15.58
N ALA A 398 18.14 -6.53 15.49
CA ALA A 398 17.34 -6.53 14.28
C ALA A 398 15.92 -6.03 14.57
N ALA A 399 15.44 -5.04 13.80
CA ALA A 399 14.05 -4.60 13.85
C ALA A 399 13.61 -4.04 12.50
N LEU A 400 12.30 -3.99 12.29
CA LEU A 400 11.71 -3.42 11.07
C LEU A 400 11.61 -1.89 11.19
N CYS A 401 11.72 -1.17 10.08
CA CYS A 401 11.38 0.26 10.06
C CYS A 401 9.89 0.46 10.35
N ALA A 402 9.54 1.61 10.92
CA ALA A 402 8.15 2.03 10.97
C ALA A 402 7.68 2.53 9.60
N THR A 403 6.36 2.58 9.42
CA THR A 403 5.71 3.41 8.40
C THR A 403 4.91 4.49 9.08
N VAL A 404 5.26 5.75 8.82
CA VAL A 404 4.49 6.87 9.36
C VAL A 404 3.20 7.03 8.57
N THR A 405 2.09 6.57 9.12
CA THR A 405 0.78 6.71 8.48
C THR A 405 0.30 8.14 8.63
N ARG A 406 0.22 8.86 7.52
CA ARG A 406 -0.20 10.28 7.48
C ARG A 406 -1.67 10.43 7.14
N TYR A 407 -2.28 11.49 7.65
CA TYR A 407 -3.64 11.87 7.30
C TYR A 407 -3.77 12.19 5.81
N ARG A 408 -4.62 11.42 5.12
CA ARG A 408 -5.10 11.70 3.75
C ARG A 408 -6.49 12.33 3.83
N ALA A 409 -6.94 12.97 2.76
CA ALA A 409 -8.19 13.75 2.71
C ALA A 409 -9.40 13.03 3.35
N LYS A 410 -9.69 11.78 2.95
CA LYS A 410 -10.81 10.99 3.51
C LYS A 410 -10.66 10.75 5.02
N GLY A 411 -9.45 10.40 5.47
CA GLY A 411 -9.18 10.12 6.87
C GLY A 411 -9.25 11.39 7.73
N ALA A 412 -8.74 12.51 7.22
CA ALA A 412 -8.80 13.81 7.89
C ALA A 412 -10.26 14.27 8.06
N ILE A 413 -11.05 14.24 6.99
CA ILE A 413 -12.48 14.63 7.06
C ILE A 413 -13.28 13.73 7.98
N ARG A 414 -13.02 12.43 7.95
CA ARG A 414 -13.73 11.49 8.83
C ARG A 414 -13.44 11.78 10.30
N ASP A 415 -12.18 11.90 10.68
CA ASP A 415 -11.81 12.12 12.08
C ASP A 415 -12.20 13.53 12.56
N VAL A 416 -11.93 14.57 11.75
CA VAL A 416 -12.30 15.95 12.07
C VAL A 416 -13.82 16.12 12.09
N GLY A 417 -14.53 15.48 11.16
CA GLY A 417 -16.00 15.48 11.13
C GLY A 417 -16.61 14.84 12.37
N LYS A 418 -16.05 13.71 12.84
CA LYS A 418 -16.46 13.08 14.11
C LYS A 418 -16.17 13.98 15.32
N ALA A 419 -14.98 14.58 15.37
CA ALA A 419 -14.60 15.51 16.43
C ALA A 419 -15.48 16.77 16.44
N LEU A 420 -15.89 17.24 15.27
CA LEU A 420 -16.89 18.28 15.11
C LEU A 420 -18.31 17.74 15.15
N GLY A 421 -18.60 16.51 15.60
CA GLY A 421 -19.97 16.01 15.80
C GLY A 421 -20.88 16.01 14.55
N LEU A 422 -20.32 15.87 13.35
CA LEU A 422 -21.12 15.64 12.14
C LEU A 422 -21.71 14.22 12.15
N PRO A 423 -22.95 14.02 11.69
CA PRO A 423 -23.56 12.70 11.51
C PRO A 423 -22.75 11.78 10.58
N GLU A 424 -22.75 10.46 10.85
CA GLU A 424 -21.94 9.49 10.10
C GLU A 424 -22.34 9.38 8.62
N ASP A 425 -23.62 9.54 8.30
CA ASP A 425 -24.16 9.59 6.94
C ASP A 425 -23.62 10.79 6.16
N VAL A 426 -23.56 11.98 6.78
CA VAL A 426 -22.96 13.19 6.21
C VAL A 426 -21.46 13.00 5.98
N ILE A 427 -20.74 12.44 6.96
CA ILE A 427 -19.31 12.11 6.82
C ILE A 427 -19.07 11.11 5.69
N LYS A 428 -19.90 10.07 5.59
CA LYS A 428 -19.83 9.06 4.53
C LYS A 428 -20.10 9.69 3.16
N ALA A 429 -21.10 10.55 3.04
CA ALA A 429 -21.41 11.29 1.83
C ALA A 429 -20.23 12.18 1.40
N LEU A 430 -19.71 13.01 2.31
CA LEU A 430 -18.56 13.88 2.07
C LEU A 430 -17.31 13.09 1.63
N SER A 431 -17.01 12.00 2.34
CA SER A 431 -15.84 11.15 2.04
C SER A 431 -15.99 10.32 0.76
N SER A 432 -17.22 9.94 0.37
CA SER A 432 -17.51 9.19 -0.87
C SER A 432 -17.39 10.06 -2.13
N GLY A 433 -17.71 11.35 -2.04
CA GLY A 433 -17.59 12.31 -3.15
C GLY A 433 -16.14 12.64 -3.51
N MET A 434 -15.19 12.31 -2.63
CA MET A 434 -13.79 12.67 -2.74
C MET A 434 -12.92 11.55 -3.31
N TRP A 435 -12.10 11.92 -4.30
CA TRP A 435 -11.07 11.03 -4.84
C TRP A 435 -9.76 11.23 -4.06
N SER A 436 -8.91 10.20 -4.03
CA SER A 436 -7.72 10.09 -3.17
C SER A 436 -6.65 11.20 -3.30
N TRP A 437 -6.79 12.14 -4.25
CA TRP A 437 -5.75 13.09 -4.67
C TRP A 437 -6.18 14.56 -4.68
N SER A 438 -7.40 14.91 -4.24
CA SER A 438 -7.82 16.31 -4.19
C SER A 438 -7.29 17.00 -2.92
N GLU A 439 -6.49 18.05 -3.09
CA GLU A 439 -5.96 18.89 -2.00
C GLU A 439 -7.02 19.82 -1.38
N GLU A 440 -8.15 20.01 -2.07
CA GLU A 440 -9.27 20.83 -1.61
C GLU A 440 -10.62 20.14 -1.84
N VAL A 441 -11.63 20.56 -1.07
CA VAL A 441 -13.04 20.25 -1.34
C VAL A 441 -13.65 21.44 -2.06
N PRO A 442 -13.92 21.36 -3.37
CA PRO A 442 -14.61 22.43 -4.07
C PRO A 442 -16.03 22.62 -3.51
N ASP A 443 -16.44 23.86 -3.25
CA ASP A 443 -17.79 24.23 -2.78
C ASP A 443 -18.93 23.62 -3.61
N ARG A 444 -18.66 23.40 -4.91
CA ARG A 444 -19.59 22.76 -5.84
C ARG A 444 -19.99 21.34 -5.38
N ASN A 445 -19.04 20.56 -4.85
CA ASN A 445 -19.30 19.18 -4.41
C ASN A 445 -20.22 19.14 -3.19
N ILE A 446 -20.10 20.15 -2.32
CA ILE A 446 -20.93 20.29 -1.13
C ILE A 446 -22.38 20.58 -1.54
N ARG A 447 -22.58 21.50 -2.49
CA ARG A 447 -23.91 21.84 -3.01
C ARG A 447 -24.57 20.68 -3.76
N GLU A 448 -23.81 19.87 -4.48
CA GLU A 448 -24.32 18.67 -5.17
C GLU A 448 -24.78 17.56 -4.20
N LEU A 449 -24.25 17.55 -2.98
CA LEU A 449 -24.73 16.70 -1.87
C LEU A 449 -25.93 17.30 -1.12
N ASN A 450 -26.49 18.42 -1.61
CA ASN A 450 -27.51 19.23 -0.93
C ASN A 450 -27.07 19.74 0.46
N LEU A 451 -25.76 19.90 0.68
CA LEU A 451 -25.22 20.50 1.90
C LEU A 451 -24.99 22.00 1.70
N ASN A 452 -25.16 22.78 2.77
CA ASN A 452 -24.92 24.22 2.75
C ASN A 452 -23.43 24.51 3.02
N PRO A 453 -22.64 25.02 2.04
CA PRO A 453 -21.23 25.33 2.25
C PRO A 453 -21.01 26.49 3.23
N ASN A 454 -22.02 27.35 3.42
CA ASN A 454 -21.95 28.45 4.38
C ASN A 454 -22.27 27.99 5.82
N ASP A 455 -22.60 26.70 6.03
CA ASP A 455 -22.71 26.17 7.37
C ASP A 455 -21.34 26.24 8.07
N ARG A 456 -21.32 26.92 9.22
CA ARG A 456 -20.07 27.20 9.94
C ARG A 456 -19.33 25.93 10.37
N ARG A 457 -20.06 24.90 10.80
CA ARG A 457 -19.49 23.65 11.33
C ARG A 457 -18.89 22.84 10.19
N LEU A 458 -19.56 22.80 9.05
CA LEU A 458 -19.05 22.21 7.82
C LEU A 458 -17.80 22.94 7.30
N ALA A 459 -17.84 24.27 7.19
CA ALA A 459 -16.69 25.07 6.72
C ALA A 459 -15.46 24.90 7.62
N LEU A 460 -15.65 24.88 8.95
CA LEU A 460 -14.59 24.59 9.91
C LEU A 460 -14.03 23.17 9.76
N THR A 461 -14.89 22.18 9.51
CA THR A 461 -14.48 20.79 9.27
C THR A 461 -13.51 20.71 8.10
N LEU A 462 -13.83 21.37 7.00
CA LEU A 462 -13.00 21.35 5.80
C LEU A 462 -11.67 22.06 6.00
N LYS A 463 -11.68 23.25 6.61
CA LYS A 463 -10.46 24.01 6.92
C LYS A 463 -9.51 23.23 7.85
N LEU A 464 -10.05 22.65 8.93
CA LEU A 464 -9.24 21.90 9.90
C LEU A 464 -8.79 20.55 9.33
N ALA A 465 -9.61 19.90 8.51
CA ALA A 465 -9.19 18.70 7.79
C ALA A 465 -8.02 19.01 6.85
N GLN A 466 -8.05 20.14 6.13
CA GLN A 466 -6.95 20.58 5.26
C GLN A 466 -5.66 20.80 6.04
N GLN A 467 -5.72 21.47 7.20
CA GLN A 467 -4.56 21.66 8.07
C GLN A 467 -4.01 20.36 8.68
N LEU A 468 -4.86 19.34 8.87
CA LEU A 468 -4.46 18.03 9.40
C LEU A 468 -3.87 17.13 8.32
N MET A 469 -4.11 17.40 7.03
CA MET A 469 -3.57 16.57 5.94
C MET A 469 -2.03 16.56 5.97
N GLY A 470 -1.45 15.38 5.75
CA GLY A 470 0.00 15.18 5.82
C GLY A 470 0.57 15.01 7.24
N ALA A 471 -0.18 15.38 8.28
CA ALA A 471 0.22 15.15 9.67
C ALA A 471 0.27 13.64 9.97
N PRO A 472 1.26 13.18 10.76
CA PRO A 472 1.38 11.78 11.14
C PRO A 472 0.29 11.40 12.16
N ARG A 473 -0.36 10.24 11.95
CA ARG A 473 -1.46 9.73 12.78
C ARG A 473 -1.01 8.67 13.78
N HIS A 474 -0.22 7.70 13.31
CA HIS A 474 0.32 6.60 14.11
C HIS A 474 1.46 5.91 13.34
N LEU A 475 2.25 5.10 14.05
CA LEU A 475 3.24 4.21 13.46
C LEU A 475 2.59 2.89 12.99
N GLY A 476 2.80 2.61 11.70
CA GLY A 476 2.57 1.31 11.09
C GLY A 476 3.88 0.53 11.00
N GLN A 477 3.78 -0.70 10.51
CA GLN A 477 4.94 -1.53 10.24
C GLN A 477 5.40 -1.31 8.79
N HIS A 478 6.71 -1.20 8.53
CA HIS A 478 7.20 -1.26 7.16
C HIS A 478 6.97 -2.65 6.57
N PRO A 479 6.51 -2.75 5.32
CA PRO A 479 6.24 -4.05 4.70
C PRO A 479 7.47 -4.94 4.54
N GLY A 480 8.68 -4.52 4.88
CA GLY A 480 9.87 -5.37 4.69
C GLY A 480 11.23 -4.78 5.04
N GLY A 481 11.34 -3.49 5.39
CA GLY A 481 12.63 -2.84 5.57
C GLY A 481 13.16 -3.15 6.96
N PHE A 482 14.27 -3.88 7.03
CA PHE A 482 14.98 -4.22 8.26
C PHE A 482 16.19 -3.33 8.43
N VAL A 483 16.40 -2.89 9.67
CA VAL A 483 17.69 -2.37 10.14
C VAL A 483 18.34 -3.47 10.97
N LEU A 484 19.58 -3.79 10.62
CA LEU A 484 20.40 -4.80 11.28
C LEU A 484 21.67 -4.12 11.78
N THR A 485 22.07 -4.33 13.02
CA THR A 485 23.30 -3.74 13.58
C THR A 485 24.25 -4.81 14.10
N HIS A 486 25.54 -4.52 14.14
CA HIS A 486 26.50 -5.37 14.86
C HIS A 486 26.27 -5.31 16.37
N ASP A 487 26.17 -4.09 16.89
CA ASP A 487 25.85 -3.81 18.29
C ASP A 487 24.34 -3.83 18.52
N ARG A 488 23.93 -3.55 19.77
CA ARG A 488 22.54 -3.38 20.15
C ARG A 488 21.87 -2.25 19.38
N LEU A 489 20.76 -2.56 18.71
CA LEU A 489 19.99 -1.59 17.93
C LEU A 489 19.29 -0.57 18.84
N ASP A 490 18.90 -0.99 20.04
CA ASP A 490 18.29 -0.12 21.04
C ASP A 490 19.26 0.88 21.69
N ASP A 491 20.54 0.91 21.25
CA ASP A 491 21.51 1.98 21.56
C ASP A 491 21.40 3.17 20.59
N LEU A 492 20.80 2.95 19.43
CA LEU A 492 20.68 3.92 18.35
C LEU A 492 19.27 4.49 18.23
N VAL A 493 18.24 3.67 18.47
CA VAL A 493 16.85 4.07 18.29
C VAL A 493 15.93 3.26 19.20
N PRO A 494 14.85 3.84 19.76
CA PRO A 494 13.89 3.07 20.54
C PRO A 494 13.20 2.00 19.67
N ILE A 495 13.02 0.82 20.26
CA ILE A 495 12.34 -0.32 19.64
C ILE A 495 10.99 -0.53 20.32
N GLU A 496 9.97 -0.82 19.52
CA GLU A 496 8.62 -1.09 20.00
C GLU A 496 8.01 -2.39 19.43
N PRO A 497 7.22 -3.13 20.22
CA PRO A 497 6.48 -4.28 19.70
C PRO A 497 5.50 -3.89 18.60
N ALA A 498 5.48 -4.65 17.50
CA ALA A 498 4.52 -4.46 16.42
C ALA A 498 3.14 -5.06 16.78
N THR A 499 2.11 -4.77 15.96
CA THR A 499 0.79 -5.42 16.12
C THR A 499 0.84 -6.91 15.87
N MET A 500 1.63 -7.33 14.88
CA MET A 500 1.83 -8.75 14.61
C MET A 500 2.73 -9.35 15.68
N LYS A 501 2.33 -10.51 16.20
CA LYS A 501 3.07 -11.25 17.21
C LYS A 501 4.50 -11.51 16.73
N ASP A 502 5.45 -11.44 17.66
CA ASP A 502 6.87 -11.74 17.41
C ASP A 502 7.56 -10.83 16.38
N ARG A 503 7.02 -9.63 16.15
CA ARG A 503 7.66 -8.57 15.36
C ARG A 503 7.88 -7.32 16.21
N GLN A 504 8.88 -6.55 15.83
CA GLN A 504 9.18 -5.26 16.45
C GLN A 504 9.60 -4.25 15.39
N ILE A 505 9.38 -2.97 15.68
CA ILE A 505 9.72 -1.86 14.80
C ILE A 505 10.56 -0.83 15.53
N ILE A 506 11.43 -0.14 14.80
CA ILE A 506 12.04 1.12 15.25
C ILE A 506 11.07 2.27 15.00
N GLU A 507 11.20 3.35 15.76
CA GLU A 507 10.29 4.51 15.63
C GLU A 507 10.46 5.34 14.34
N TRP A 508 11.51 5.07 13.57
CA TRP A 508 11.90 5.82 12.37
C TRP A 508 11.39 5.16 11.09
N ASP A 509 10.97 5.99 10.14
CA ASP A 509 10.57 5.53 8.81
C ASP A 509 11.76 5.40 7.84
N LYS A 510 11.45 5.03 6.59
CA LYS A 510 12.47 4.85 5.56
C LYS A 510 13.32 6.11 5.37
N ASP A 511 12.69 7.29 5.26
CA ASP A 511 13.45 8.51 4.95
C ASP A 511 14.25 8.96 6.19
N ASP A 512 13.75 8.70 7.40
CA ASP A 512 14.49 8.95 8.63
C ASP A 512 15.79 8.12 8.70
N VAL A 513 15.71 6.83 8.36
CA VAL A 513 16.87 5.91 8.30
C VAL A 513 17.86 6.34 7.21
N GLU A 514 17.36 6.78 6.05
CA GLU A 514 18.16 7.30 4.94
C GLU A 514 18.88 8.62 5.31
N ALA A 515 18.19 9.53 6.00
CA ALA A 515 18.77 10.81 6.46
C ALA A 515 19.92 10.63 7.46
N LEU A 516 19.92 9.50 8.19
CA LEU A 516 20.99 9.08 9.11
C LEU A 516 22.03 8.15 8.45
N LYS A 517 21.88 7.83 7.16
CA LYS A 517 22.75 6.92 6.39
C LYS A 517 22.85 5.50 6.97
N PHE A 518 21.79 5.02 7.62
CA PHE A 518 21.73 3.64 8.09
C PHE A 518 21.44 2.70 6.91
N MET A 519 22.07 1.52 6.90
CA MET A 519 21.77 0.53 5.87
C MET A 519 20.50 -0.24 6.23
N LYS A 520 19.73 -0.58 5.20
CA LYS A 520 18.52 -1.40 5.35
C LYS A 520 18.53 -2.58 4.37
N VAL A 521 17.82 -3.64 4.74
CA VAL A 521 17.55 -4.79 3.87
C VAL A 521 16.05 -4.93 3.72
N ASP A 522 15.57 -4.93 2.48
CA ASP A 522 14.14 -5.01 2.20
C ASP A 522 13.74 -6.47 1.90
N VAL A 523 13.09 -7.10 2.89
CA VAL A 523 12.46 -8.42 2.80
C VAL A 523 11.03 -8.24 2.34
N LEU A 524 10.84 -8.22 1.02
CA LEU A 524 9.56 -7.88 0.40
C LEU A 524 8.72 -9.12 0.14
N ALA A 525 7.42 -8.91 -0.06
CA ALA A 525 6.48 -9.96 -0.41
C ALA A 525 5.93 -9.71 -1.81
N LEU A 526 5.96 -10.75 -2.65
CA LEU A 526 5.35 -10.71 -3.97
C LEU A 526 4.37 -11.87 -4.10
N GLY A 527 3.08 -11.56 -4.23
CA GLY A 527 2.03 -12.57 -4.36
C GLY A 527 2.21 -13.48 -5.58
N MET A 528 2.77 -12.98 -6.68
CA MET A 528 3.00 -13.81 -7.86
C MET A 528 4.03 -14.91 -7.61
N LEU A 529 5.02 -14.70 -6.72
CA LEU A 529 5.93 -15.78 -6.35
C LEU A 529 5.19 -16.90 -5.61
N THR A 530 4.23 -16.57 -4.73
CA THR A 530 3.35 -17.58 -4.11
C THR A 530 2.53 -18.32 -5.16
N CYS A 531 1.96 -17.60 -6.14
CA CYS A 531 1.20 -18.21 -7.23
C CYS A 531 2.06 -19.16 -8.06
N MET A 532 3.29 -18.77 -8.40
CA MET A 532 4.22 -19.62 -9.13
C MET A 532 4.67 -20.83 -8.32
N ALA A 533 4.99 -20.67 -7.02
CA ALA A 533 5.33 -21.79 -6.14
C ALA A 533 4.20 -22.84 -6.10
N LYS A 534 2.96 -22.40 -5.85
CA LYS A 534 1.77 -23.27 -5.86
C LYS A 534 1.53 -23.91 -7.23
N ALA A 535 1.78 -23.18 -8.31
CA ALA A 535 1.66 -23.72 -9.66
C ALA A 535 2.70 -24.81 -9.93
N PHE A 536 3.96 -24.61 -9.54
CA PHE A 536 5.00 -25.63 -9.68
C PHE A 536 4.71 -26.88 -8.85
N ASP A 537 4.21 -26.72 -7.62
CA ASP A 537 3.83 -27.86 -6.78
C ASP A 537 2.66 -28.65 -7.39
N LEU A 538 1.63 -27.97 -7.92
CA LEU A 538 0.51 -28.62 -8.62
C LEU A 538 0.96 -29.32 -9.92
N ILE A 539 1.89 -28.74 -10.67
CA ILE A 539 2.47 -29.38 -11.87
C ILE A 539 3.27 -30.61 -11.47
N ARG A 540 4.07 -30.54 -10.41
CA ARG A 540 4.84 -31.66 -9.89
C ARG A 540 3.92 -32.79 -9.45
N GLU A 541 2.87 -32.49 -8.69
CA GLU A 541 1.92 -33.46 -8.15
C GLU A 541 1.06 -34.13 -9.25
N HIS A 542 0.45 -33.33 -10.13
CA HIS A 542 -0.56 -33.84 -11.05
C HIS A 542 -0.01 -34.19 -12.45
N LYS A 543 1.11 -33.58 -12.86
CA LYS A 543 1.71 -33.76 -14.19
C LYS A 543 3.12 -34.36 -14.16
N GLY A 544 3.71 -34.56 -12.98
CA GLY A 544 5.00 -35.23 -12.82
C GLY A 544 6.20 -34.46 -13.38
N GLN A 545 6.08 -33.15 -13.60
CA GLN A 545 7.16 -32.30 -14.09
C GLN A 545 7.71 -31.42 -12.98
N ASP A 546 9.03 -31.41 -12.80
CA ASP A 546 9.69 -30.55 -11.81
C ASP A 546 10.18 -29.25 -12.48
N LEU A 547 9.31 -28.24 -12.48
CA LEU A 547 9.59 -26.91 -13.03
C LEU A 547 9.94 -25.92 -11.92
N ASP A 548 10.81 -24.96 -12.27
CA ASP A 548 11.11 -23.77 -11.47
C ASP A 548 11.34 -22.56 -12.41
N LEU A 549 11.56 -21.37 -11.84
CA LEU A 549 11.78 -20.14 -12.63
C LEU A 549 13.00 -20.21 -13.57
N SER A 550 14.01 -21.01 -13.25
CA SER A 550 15.21 -21.19 -14.08
C SER A 550 15.07 -22.27 -15.16
N LYS A 551 14.21 -23.27 -14.95
CA LYS A 551 13.96 -24.39 -15.85
C LYS A 551 12.87 -24.11 -16.89
N ILE A 552 12.10 -23.03 -16.75
CA ILE A 552 11.12 -22.61 -17.75
C ILE A 552 11.84 -22.31 -19.07
N SER A 553 11.33 -22.90 -20.16
CA SER A 553 11.83 -22.64 -21.51
C SER A 553 11.78 -21.16 -21.83
N GLN A 554 12.92 -20.58 -22.16
CA GLN A 554 12.99 -19.21 -22.64
C GLN A 554 12.52 -19.12 -24.10
N GLU A 555 12.08 -17.94 -24.50
CA GLU A 555 11.75 -17.60 -25.89
C GLU A 555 10.65 -18.46 -26.56
N ASP A 556 9.67 -18.95 -25.80
CA ASP A 556 8.58 -19.80 -26.32
C ASP A 556 7.60 -19.03 -27.24
N ALA A 557 7.48 -19.49 -28.48
CA ALA A 557 6.67 -18.85 -29.51
C ALA A 557 5.17 -18.84 -29.19
N ALA A 558 4.66 -19.90 -28.54
CA ALA A 558 3.24 -20.02 -28.17
C ALA A 558 2.87 -19.01 -27.07
N THR A 559 3.72 -18.88 -26.05
CA THR A 559 3.59 -17.89 -24.98
C THR A 559 3.53 -16.47 -25.54
N TYR A 560 4.46 -16.09 -26.45
CA TYR A 560 4.38 -14.77 -27.08
C TYR A 560 3.15 -14.61 -27.98
N ALA A 561 2.66 -15.66 -28.63
CA ALA A 561 1.45 -15.59 -29.43
C ALA A 561 0.22 -15.26 -28.58
N MET A 562 0.12 -15.83 -27.37
CA MET A 562 -0.91 -15.50 -26.39
C MET A 562 -0.78 -14.04 -25.93
N ILE A 563 0.44 -13.61 -25.57
CA ILE A 563 0.72 -12.22 -25.15
C ILE A 563 0.34 -11.21 -26.23
N ARG A 564 0.65 -11.48 -27.51
CA ARG A 564 0.30 -10.59 -28.64
C ARG A 564 -1.20 -10.42 -28.84
N LYS A 565 -2.01 -11.42 -28.47
CA LYS A 565 -3.48 -11.34 -28.47
C LYS A 565 -4.03 -10.59 -27.26
N ALA A 566 -3.15 -10.04 -26.41
CA ALA A 566 -3.48 -9.43 -25.13
C ALA A 566 -4.16 -10.38 -24.13
N ASP A 567 -4.00 -11.70 -24.29
CA ASP A 567 -4.60 -12.69 -23.40
C ASP A 567 -3.73 -12.89 -22.14
N THR A 568 -3.75 -11.88 -21.28
CA THR A 568 -2.80 -11.72 -20.17
C THR A 568 -3.49 -11.51 -18.82
N LEU A 569 -4.80 -11.80 -18.74
CA LEU A 569 -5.58 -11.71 -17.50
C LEU A 569 -4.94 -12.57 -16.40
N GLY A 570 -4.71 -11.99 -15.22
CA GLY A 570 -4.12 -12.65 -14.06
C GLY A 570 -2.59 -12.78 -14.11
N THR A 571 -1.94 -12.41 -15.23
CA THR A 571 -0.49 -12.51 -15.40
C THR A 571 0.22 -11.30 -14.81
N PHE A 572 1.47 -11.46 -14.41
CA PHE A 572 2.19 -10.42 -13.68
C PHE A 572 2.55 -9.23 -14.56
N GLN A 573 2.32 -8.01 -14.04
CA GLN A 573 2.72 -6.73 -14.61
C GLN A 573 2.20 -6.38 -16.01
N ILE A 574 1.66 -7.29 -16.82
CA ILE A 574 1.16 -6.98 -18.19
C ILE A 574 -0.36 -7.14 -18.35
N GLU A 575 -1.09 -7.25 -17.25
CA GLU A 575 -2.54 -7.50 -17.20
C GLU A 575 -3.42 -6.23 -17.19
N SER A 576 -2.83 -5.04 -17.01
CA SER A 576 -3.62 -3.80 -16.96
C SER A 576 -4.21 -3.45 -18.32
N ARG A 577 -5.34 -2.73 -18.36
CA ARG A 577 -6.02 -2.38 -19.62
C ARG A 577 -5.15 -1.60 -20.59
N ALA A 578 -4.36 -0.65 -20.10
CA ALA A 578 -3.44 0.12 -20.93
C ALA A 578 -2.33 -0.78 -21.53
N GLN A 579 -1.86 -1.76 -20.77
CA GLN A 579 -0.88 -2.73 -21.26
C GLN A 579 -1.49 -3.69 -22.27
N MET A 580 -2.65 -4.28 -21.96
CA MET A 580 -3.40 -5.15 -22.88
C MET A 580 -3.71 -4.45 -24.21
N ALA A 581 -4.07 -3.16 -24.20
CA ALA A 581 -4.28 -2.39 -25.42
C ALA A 581 -2.98 -2.17 -26.22
N MET A 582 -1.83 -2.12 -25.55
CA MET A 582 -0.53 -1.92 -26.19
C MET A 582 0.06 -3.21 -26.78
N LEU A 583 -0.20 -4.37 -26.18
CA LEU A 583 0.39 -5.65 -26.58
C LEU A 583 0.19 -6.00 -28.07
N PRO A 584 -1.01 -5.84 -28.69
CA PRO A 584 -1.22 -6.10 -30.11
C PRO A 584 -0.45 -5.14 -31.04
N ARG A 585 -0.07 -3.97 -30.54
CA ARG A 585 0.72 -2.96 -31.28
C ARG A 585 2.22 -3.23 -31.15
N LEU A 586 2.69 -3.46 -29.92
CA LEU A 586 4.09 -3.76 -29.63
C LEU A 586 4.55 -5.07 -30.28
N LYS A 587 3.64 -6.06 -30.33
CA LYS A 587 3.87 -7.41 -30.83
C LYS A 587 5.15 -8.05 -30.25
N PRO A 588 5.21 -8.32 -28.93
CA PRO A 588 6.37 -8.96 -28.33
C PRO A 588 6.73 -10.29 -29.00
N ARG A 589 8.03 -10.49 -29.23
CA ARG A 589 8.61 -11.72 -29.79
C ARG A 589 9.85 -12.20 -29.02
N THR A 590 10.44 -11.33 -28.20
CA THR A 590 11.64 -11.60 -27.43
C THR A 590 11.44 -11.25 -25.96
N PHE A 591 12.29 -11.77 -25.08
CA PHE A 591 12.29 -11.40 -23.66
C PHE A 591 12.46 -9.89 -23.47
N TYR A 592 13.36 -9.27 -24.25
CA TYR A 592 13.61 -7.83 -24.18
C TYR A 592 12.38 -6.98 -24.53
N ASP A 593 11.49 -7.46 -25.40
CA ASP A 593 10.22 -6.77 -25.68
C ASP A 593 9.32 -6.71 -24.43
N LEU A 594 9.37 -7.72 -23.56
CA LEU A 594 8.64 -7.71 -22.28
C LEU A 594 9.28 -6.74 -21.28
N VAL A 595 10.61 -6.63 -21.27
CA VAL A 595 11.32 -5.61 -20.47
C VAL A 595 10.82 -4.22 -20.84
N VAL A 596 10.72 -3.93 -22.14
CA VAL A 596 10.14 -2.68 -22.64
C VAL A 596 8.68 -2.53 -22.23
N GLN A 597 7.86 -3.58 -22.38
CA GLN A 597 6.43 -3.54 -22.04
C GLN A 597 6.19 -3.18 -20.55
N VAL A 598 7.01 -3.69 -19.64
CA VAL A 598 6.95 -3.40 -18.19
C VAL A 598 7.35 -1.96 -17.87
N ALA A 599 8.23 -1.37 -18.68
CA ALA A 599 8.74 -0.02 -18.47
C ALA A 599 7.88 1.08 -19.11
N ILE A 600 7.33 0.83 -20.30
CA ILE A 600 6.82 1.88 -21.19
C ILE A 600 5.43 2.42 -20.82
N VAL A 601 4.56 1.61 -20.21
CA VAL A 601 3.17 2.01 -19.89
C VAL A 601 3.12 2.78 -18.57
N ARG A 602 3.63 4.03 -18.59
CA ARG A 602 3.74 4.91 -17.40
C ARG A 602 3.50 6.38 -17.77
N PRO A 603 3.09 7.22 -16.80
CA PRO A 603 2.83 8.64 -17.04
C PRO A 603 3.96 9.41 -17.75
N GLY A 604 5.23 9.21 -17.40
CA GLY A 604 6.31 10.01 -17.98
C GLY A 604 6.69 9.67 -19.41
N PRO A 605 6.92 8.39 -19.80
CA PRO A 605 7.11 8.04 -21.21
C PRO A 605 5.97 8.54 -22.12
N ILE A 606 4.74 8.61 -21.60
CA ILE A 606 3.58 9.19 -22.30
C ILE A 606 3.71 10.71 -22.40
N GLN A 607 4.05 11.40 -21.31
CA GLN A 607 4.21 12.87 -21.26
C GLN A 607 5.42 13.37 -22.07
N GLY A 608 6.50 12.58 -22.16
CA GLY A 608 7.70 12.88 -22.94
C GLY A 608 7.61 12.51 -24.42
N ASP A 609 6.42 12.15 -24.92
CA ASP A 609 6.17 11.70 -26.31
C ASP A 609 7.13 10.59 -26.79
N MET A 610 7.46 9.63 -25.92
CA MET A 610 8.40 8.54 -26.23
C MET A 610 7.69 7.27 -26.71
N VAL A 611 6.47 7.03 -26.22
CA VAL A 611 5.69 5.81 -26.51
C VAL A 611 5.30 5.74 -27.99
N HIS A 612 4.82 6.84 -28.55
CA HIS A 612 4.33 6.85 -29.92
C HIS A 612 5.44 6.70 -30.98
N PRO A 613 6.59 7.40 -30.90
CA PRO A 613 7.72 7.15 -31.81
C PRO A 613 8.20 5.71 -31.75
N TYR A 614 8.36 5.14 -30.55
CA TYR A 614 8.77 3.74 -30.40
C TYR A 614 7.78 2.78 -31.07
N LEU A 615 6.48 2.95 -30.83
CA LEU A 615 5.44 2.12 -31.45
C LEU A 615 5.39 2.28 -32.98
N ARG A 616 5.51 3.49 -33.53
CA ARG A 616 5.50 3.72 -34.99
C ARG A 616 6.69 3.05 -35.67
N ARG A 617 7.88 3.16 -35.06
CA ARG A 617 9.10 2.49 -35.54
C ARG A 617 8.97 0.97 -35.48
N ARG A 618 8.43 0.45 -34.38
CA ARG A 618 8.14 -0.98 -34.21
C ARG A 618 7.11 -1.51 -35.19
N GLU A 619 6.10 -0.71 -35.54
CA GLU A 619 5.09 -1.02 -36.55
C GLU A 619 5.61 -0.83 -38.00
N GLY A 620 6.84 -0.33 -38.18
CA GLY A 620 7.43 -0.05 -39.50
C GLY A 620 6.85 1.17 -40.21
N LYS A 621 6.14 2.05 -39.49
CA LYS A 621 5.54 3.29 -40.03
C LYS A 621 6.52 4.47 -40.09
N GLU A 622 7.62 4.38 -39.37
CA GLU A 622 8.68 5.40 -39.27
C GLU A 622 10.03 4.67 -39.34
N PRO A 623 10.97 5.05 -40.23
CA PRO A 623 12.30 4.46 -40.26
C PRO A 623 13.09 4.85 -39.01
N VAL A 624 14.02 4.00 -38.58
CA VAL A 624 14.90 4.29 -37.46
C VAL A 624 16.19 4.90 -37.99
N GLU A 625 16.45 6.16 -37.66
CA GLU A 625 17.66 6.87 -38.06
C GLU A 625 18.50 7.21 -36.83
N TYR A 626 19.79 6.90 -36.88
CA TYR A 626 20.77 7.22 -35.86
C TYR A 626 21.78 8.23 -36.42
N PRO A 627 21.98 9.40 -35.79
CA PRO A 627 22.97 10.38 -36.23
C PRO A 627 24.42 9.87 -36.22
N THR A 628 24.74 8.91 -35.35
CA THR A 628 26.10 8.41 -35.09
C THR A 628 26.07 6.92 -34.72
N PRO A 629 27.07 6.10 -35.13
CA PRO A 629 27.19 4.69 -34.72
C PRO A 629 27.23 4.47 -33.20
N GLU A 630 27.81 5.39 -32.45
CA GLU A 630 27.90 5.33 -30.99
C GLU A 630 26.53 5.42 -30.32
N LEU A 631 25.62 6.23 -30.89
CA LEU A 631 24.25 6.33 -30.40
C LEU A 631 23.42 5.10 -30.76
N GLU A 632 23.68 4.49 -31.93
CA GLU A 632 23.07 3.22 -32.31
C GLU A 632 23.45 2.10 -31.33
N ALA A 633 24.71 2.05 -30.88
CA ALA A 633 25.13 1.08 -29.86
C ALA A 633 24.37 1.22 -28.54
N VAL A 634 23.96 2.45 -28.16
CA VAL A 634 23.21 2.71 -26.92
C VAL A 634 21.70 2.51 -27.07
N LEU A 635 21.09 3.03 -28.15
CA LEU A 635 19.63 3.07 -28.33
C LEU A 635 19.11 2.06 -29.36
N GLY A 636 19.97 1.21 -29.93
CA GLY A 636 19.60 0.21 -30.93
C GLY A 636 18.48 -0.71 -30.47
N LYS A 637 18.57 -1.18 -29.22
CA LYS A 637 17.58 -2.06 -28.59
C LYS A 637 16.21 -1.39 -28.38
N THR A 638 16.17 -0.06 -28.31
CA THR A 638 14.97 0.73 -28.09
C THR A 638 14.58 1.56 -29.31
N LEU A 639 15.06 1.17 -30.50
CA LEU A 639 14.73 1.80 -31.78
C LEU A 639 14.96 3.32 -31.78
N GLY A 640 16.06 3.77 -31.17
CA GLY A 640 16.43 5.20 -31.13
C GLY A 640 15.60 6.05 -30.16
N VAL A 641 14.97 5.45 -29.15
CA VAL A 641 14.20 6.16 -28.12
C VAL A 641 14.76 5.85 -26.72
N PRO A 642 15.14 6.84 -25.90
CA PRO A 642 15.65 6.59 -24.55
C PRO A 642 14.50 6.19 -23.60
N LEU A 643 14.29 4.88 -23.39
CA LEU A 643 13.21 4.35 -22.55
C LEU A 643 13.61 4.05 -21.09
N PHE A 644 14.90 3.92 -20.81
CA PHE A 644 15.41 3.55 -19.48
C PHE A 644 16.35 4.61 -18.88
N GLN A 645 16.47 4.62 -17.55
CA GLN A 645 17.40 5.50 -16.85
C GLN A 645 18.85 5.24 -17.28
N GLU A 646 19.22 3.97 -17.44
CA GLU A 646 20.53 3.57 -17.93
C GLU A 646 20.78 4.05 -19.36
N SER A 647 19.79 3.95 -20.26
CA SER A 647 19.91 4.48 -21.62
C SER A 647 20.12 6.00 -21.61
N ALA A 648 19.36 6.73 -20.77
CA ALA A 648 19.51 8.18 -20.61
C ALA A 648 20.90 8.58 -20.09
N MET A 649 21.41 7.87 -19.08
CA MET A 649 22.75 8.09 -18.54
C MET A 649 23.84 7.81 -19.59
N ARG A 650 23.72 6.69 -20.32
CA ARG A 650 24.65 6.34 -21.41
C ARG A 650 24.63 7.37 -22.53
N VAL A 651 23.47 7.90 -22.91
CA VAL A 651 23.37 9.01 -23.87
C VAL A 651 24.13 10.23 -23.37
N ALA A 652 24.01 10.60 -22.08
CA ALA A 652 24.78 11.72 -21.54
C ALA A 652 26.30 11.46 -21.53
N MET A 653 26.73 10.22 -21.21
CA MET A 653 28.14 9.84 -21.20
C MET A 653 28.74 9.82 -22.61
N VAL A 654 28.10 9.13 -23.55
CA VAL A 654 28.60 8.93 -24.91
C VAL A 654 28.45 10.20 -25.75
N CYS A 655 27.30 10.87 -25.70
CA CYS A 655 27.04 12.02 -26.55
C CYS A 655 27.59 13.33 -25.97
N ALA A 656 27.57 13.53 -24.64
CA ALA A 656 27.99 14.78 -24.00
C ALA A 656 29.31 14.67 -23.21
N GLY A 657 29.91 13.49 -23.09
CA GLY A 657 31.18 13.28 -22.38
C GLY A 657 31.06 13.33 -20.85
N PHE A 658 29.87 13.06 -20.30
CA PHE A 658 29.69 13.02 -18.83
C PHE A 658 30.44 11.82 -18.24
N THR A 659 30.96 12.00 -17.03
CA THR A 659 31.41 10.87 -16.20
C THR A 659 30.20 10.08 -15.68
N GLY A 660 30.41 8.84 -15.22
CA GLY A 660 29.34 7.99 -14.70
C GLY A 660 28.60 8.62 -13.50
N GLY A 661 29.32 9.31 -12.60
CA GLY A 661 28.69 9.98 -11.47
C GLY A 661 28.00 11.30 -11.85
N GLU A 662 28.51 12.07 -12.82
CA GLU A 662 27.79 13.23 -13.36
C GLU A 662 26.47 12.84 -14.03
N ALA A 663 26.43 11.69 -14.72
CA ALA A 663 25.22 11.16 -15.33
C ALA A 663 24.16 10.76 -14.29
N ASP A 664 24.56 10.21 -13.12
CA ASP A 664 23.63 9.92 -12.03
C ASP A 664 23.16 11.19 -11.31
N GLN A 665 24.03 12.20 -11.14
CA GLN A 665 23.65 13.50 -10.59
C GLN A 665 22.60 14.22 -11.47
N LEU A 666 22.78 14.15 -12.80
CA LEU A 666 21.78 14.63 -13.75
C LEU A 666 20.44 13.93 -13.50
N ARG A 667 20.42 12.59 -13.43
CA ARG A 667 19.20 11.81 -13.15
C ARG A 667 18.52 12.19 -11.83
N LYS A 668 19.26 12.30 -10.72
CA LYS A 668 18.69 12.69 -9.41
C LYS A 668 18.07 14.07 -9.45
N SER A 669 18.80 15.04 -10.01
CA SER A 669 18.34 16.43 -10.14
C SER A 669 17.03 16.54 -10.90
N MET A 670 16.84 15.67 -11.90
CA MET A 670 15.63 15.59 -12.70
C MET A 670 14.44 14.93 -11.96
N ALA A 671 14.69 14.06 -10.97
CA ALA A 671 13.64 13.45 -10.14
C ALA A 671 13.07 14.42 -9.08
N THR A 672 13.90 15.30 -8.52
CA THR A 672 13.50 16.36 -7.56
C THR A 672 12.79 17.56 -8.19
N PHE A 673 12.65 17.57 -9.52
CA PHE A 673 12.16 18.70 -10.30
C PHE A 673 10.78 19.23 -9.87
N LYS A 674 9.85 18.36 -9.44
CA LYS A 674 8.51 18.78 -8.99
C LYS A 674 8.54 19.72 -7.78
N PHE A 675 9.64 19.77 -7.02
CA PHE A 675 9.70 20.46 -5.73
C PHE A 675 10.73 21.60 -5.66
N THR A 676 11.77 21.64 -6.50
CA THR A 676 12.93 22.55 -6.28
C THR A 676 13.54 23.26 -7.49
N GLY A 677 13.05 23.08 -8.73
CA GLY A 677 13.39 23.96 -9.87
C GLY A 677 14.87 24.02 -10.34
N GLY A 678 15.75 23.13 -9.90
CA GLY A 678 17.22 23.24 -10.06
C GLY A 678 17.87 22.72 -11.37
N VAL A 679 17.11 22.37 -12.40
CA VAL A 679 17.62 21.57 -13.56
C VAL A 679 18.38 22.40 -14.61
N SER A 680 18.25 23.74 -14.60
CA SER A 680 18.89 24.64 -15.57
C SER A 680 20.42 24.47 -15.65
N ARG A 681 21.07 24.04 -14.55
CA ARG A 681 22.53 23.91 -14.45
C ARG A 681 23.13 22.84 -15.37
N PHE A 682 22.41 21.76 -15.67
CA PHE A 682 22.94 20.66 -16.50
C PHE A 682 22.61 20.79 -17.98
N LYS A 683 21.63 21.64 -18.33
CA LYS A 683 21.20 21.86 -19.72
C LYS A 683 22.35 22.34 -20.59
N ASP A 684 23.02 23.42 -20.15
CA ASP A 684 24.08 24.05 -20.93
C ASP A 684 25.26 23.09 -21.14
N LYS A 685 25.60 22.30 -20.12
CA LYS A 685 26.68 21.31 -20.18
C LYS A 685 26.35 20.16 -21.13
N LEU A 686 25.13 19.62 -21.07
CA LEU A 686 24.69 18.53 -21.96
C LEU A 686 24.69 19.00 -23.43
N VAL A 687 24.04 20.14 -23.71
CA VAL A 687 23.91 20.66 -25.07
C VAL A 687 25.27 21.03 -25.66
N SER A 688 26.11 21.75 -24.90
CA SER A 688 27.45 22.12 -25.36
C SER A 688 28.35 20.90 -25.59
N GLY A 689 28.22 19.87 -24.73
CA GLY A 689 28.94 18.60 -24.89
C GLY A 689 28.55 17.86 -26.18
N MET A 690 27.25 17.76 -26.46
CA MET A 690 26.73 17.14 -27.68
C MET A 690 27.15 17.90 -28.94
N VAL A 691 27.07 19.24 -28.93
CA VAL A 691 27.50 20.06 -30.08
C VAL A 691 29.00 19.89 -30.33
N LYS A 692 29.83 19.84 -29.27
CA LYS A 692 31.27 19.59 -29.38
C LYS A 692 31.59 18.21 -30.00
N ASN A 693 30.75 17.22 -29.77
CA ASN A 693 30.90 15.85 -30.28
C ASN A 693 30.23 15.63 -31.65
N GLY A 694 29.81 16.71 -32.34
CA GLY A 694 29.33 16.65 -33.73
C GLY A 694 27.81 16.49 -33.90
N TYR A 695 27.02 16.60 -32.83
CA TYR A 695 25.55 16.61 -32.94
C TYR A 695 25.01 18.01 -33.26
N SER A 696 23.88 18.09 -33.97
CA SER A 696 23.21 19.37 -34.23
C SER A 696 22.61 19.95 -32.94
N ALA A 697 22.58 21.29 -32.84
CA ALA A 697 21.97 21.97 -31.68
C ALA A 697 20.50 21.59 -31.48
N GLU A 698 19.74 21.46 -32.58
CA GLU A 698 18.34 21.02 -32.56
C GLU A 698 18.18 19.61 -31.99
N PHE A 699 19.08 18.68 -32.36
CA PHE A 699 19.07 17.33 -31.83
C PHE A 699 19.43 17.29 -30.34
N ALA A 700 20.40 18.09 -29.91
CA ALA A 700 20.81 18.20 -28.52
C ALA A 700 19.69 18.77 -27.62
N GLU A 701 18.99 19.82 -28.06
CA GLU A 701 17.87 20.41 -27.34
C GLU A 701 16.66 19.46 -27.26
N LYS A 702 16.37 18.74 -28.35
CA LYS A 702 15.33 17.72 -28.38
C LYS A 702 15.64 16.56 -27.44
N THR A 703 16.90 16.10 -27.44
CA THR A 703 17.37 15.05 -26.52
C THR A 703 17.25 15.50 -25.07
N PHE A 704 17.63 16.74 -24.75
CA PHE A 704 17.44 17.31 -23.41
C PHE A 704 15.96 17.36 -23.02
N SER A 705 15.07 17.77 -23.91
CA SER A 705 13.61 17.83 -23.65
C SER A 705 13.02 16.44 -23.42
N GLN A 706 13.48 15.44 -24.16
CA GLN A 706 13.14 14.03 -23.94
C GLN A 706 13.63 13.55 -22.57
N LEU A 707 14.89 13.82 -22.24
CA LEU A 707 15.44 13.52 -20.92
C LEU A 707 14.63 14.23 -19.81
N GLU A 708 14.28 15.50 -19.97
CA GLU A 708 13.48 16.27 -19.01
C GLU A 708 12.12 15.60 -18.70
N GLY A 709 11.37 15.21 -19.74
CA GLY A 709 10.13 14.46 -19.60
C GLY A 709 10.32 13.08 -18.93
N PHE A 710 11.52 12.51 -19.05
CA PHE A 710 11.92 11.25 -18.43
C PHE A 710 12.27 11.39 -16.94
N GLY A 711 12.82 12.53 -16.52
CA GLY A 711 13.28 12.81 -15.15
C GLY A 711 12.28 12.47 -14.05
N SER A 712 10.99 12.67 -14.33
CA SER A 712 9.91 12.48 -13.36
C SER A 712 9.43 11.02 -13.23
N TYR A 713 9.70 10.14 -14.20
CA TYR A 713 9.13 8.78 -14.24
C TYR A 713 10.01 7.72 -14.93
N GLY A 714 11.28 8.04 -15.18
CA GLY A 714 12.20 7.13 -15.83
C GLY A 714 12.30 5.81 -15.07
N PHE A 715 12.33 4.69 -15.78
CA PHE A 715 12.32 3.38 -15.13
C PHE A 715 13.69 2.69 -15.23
N PRO A 716 14.15 2.03 -14.15
CA PRO A 716 15.32 1.14 -14.20
C PRO A 716 15.16 0.04 -15.26
N GLU A 717 16.14 -0.13 -16.15
CA GLU A 717 16.19 -1.29 -17.06
C GLU A 717 16.34 -2.59 -16.27
N SER A 718 17.25 -2.59 -15.29
CA SER A 718 17.54 -3.72 -14.41
C SER A 718 16.32 -4.24 -13.64
N HIS A 719 15.51 -3.32 -13.12
CA HIS A 719 14.27 -3.65 -12.40
C HIS A 719 13.18 -4.12 -13.37
N ALA A 720 13.10 -3.51 -14.57
CA ALA A 720 12.18 -3.96 -15.61
C ALA A 720 12.48 -5.38 -16.06
N ALA A 721 13.76 -5.71 -16.24
CA ALA A 721 14.19 -7.05 -16.62
C ALA A 721 13.81 -8.06 -15.53
N SER A 722 14.06 -7.72 -14.26
CA SER A 722 13.70 -8.56 -13.11
C SER A 722 12.21 -8.91 -13.10
N PHE A 723 11.35 -7.92 -13.30
CA PHE A 723 9.90 -8.14 -13.35
C PHE A 723 9.42 -8.83 -14.63
N ALA A 724 10.09 -8.60 -15.76
CA ALA A 724 9.78 -9.28 -17.01
C ALA A 724 9.97 -10.79 -16.91
N LEU A 725 10.91 -11.29 -16.10
CA LEU A 725 11.09 -12.73 -15.84
C LEU A 725 9.84 -13.36 -15.22
N ILE A 726 9.26 -12.72 -14.20
CA ILE A 726 8.03 -13.20 -13.55
C ILE A 726 6.83 -13.03 -14.48
N ALA A 727 6.78 -11.93 -15.25
CA ALA A 727 5.76 -11.72 -16.27
C ALA A 727 5.79 -12.84 -17.30
N TYR A 728 6.97 -13.19 -17.82
CA TYR A 728 7.15 -14.30 -18.75
C TYR A 728 6.74 -15.64 -18.12
N ALA A 729 7.25 -15.96 -16.92
CA ALA A 729 6.91 -17.20 -16.22
C ALA A 729 5.41 -17.37 -15.99
N SER A 730 4.72 -16.33 -15.50
CA SER A 730 3.26 -16.38 -15.31
C SER A 730 2.48 -16.56 -16.62
N ASN A 731 2.94 -15.96 -17.73
CA ASN A 731 2.34 -16.16 -19.05
C ASN A 731 2.61 -17.55 -19.61
N TYR A 732 3.81 -18.10 -19.40
CA TYR A 732 4.16 -19.46 -19.81
C TYR A 732 3.24 -20.49 -19.12
N ILE A 733 3.08 -20.37 -17.80
CA ILE A 733 2.19 -21.25 -17.03
C ILE A 733 0.73 -21.08 -17.47
N LYS A 734 0.25 -19.86 -17.71
CA LYS A 734 -1.11 -19.65 -18.25
C LYS A 734 -1.29 -20.32 -19.62
N CYS A 735 -0.31 -20.21 -20.51
CA CYS A 735 -0.39 -20.72 -21.88
C CYS A 735 -0.42 -22.25 -21.92
N HIS A 736 0.49 -22.91 -21.19
CA HIS A 736 0.68 -24.36 -21.23
C HIS A 736 -0.15 -25.12 -20.17
N TYR A 737 -0.42 -24.50 -19.03
CA TYR A 737 -1.10 -25.10 -17.88
C TYR A 737 -2.23 -24.21 -17.32
N PRO A 738 -3.25 -23.85 -18.12
CA PRO A 738 -4.31 -22.93 -17.70
C PRO A 738 -5.15 -23.46 -16.52
N ASP A 739 -5.30 -24.79 -16.39
CA ASP A 739 -5.94 -25.46 -15.26
C ASP A 739 -5.18 -25.21 -13.96
N VAL A 740 -3.87 -25.42 -13.99
CA VAL A 740 -2.99 -25.15 -12.84
C VAL A 740 -2.92 -23.66 -12.51
N PHE A 741 -2.79 -22.82 -13.53
CA PHE A 741 -2.70 -21.36 -13.35
C PHE A 741 -3.94 -20.81 -12.65
N CYS A 742 -5.14 -21.24 -13.07
CA CYS A 742 -6.40 -20.85 -12.46
C CYS A 742 -6.45 -21.27 -10.97
N ALA A 743 -6.15 -22.55 -10.67
CA ALA A 743 -6.15 -23.05 -9.29
C ALA A 743 -5.15 -22.29 -8.41
N ALA A 744 -3.90 -22.12 -8.88
CA ALA A 744 -2.85 -21.44 -8.14
C ALA A 744 -3.15 -19.95 -7.91
N LEU A 745 -3.72 -19.27 -8.91
CA LEU A 745 -4.10 -17.86 -8.80
C LEU A 745 -5.27 -17.66 -7.83
N LEU A 746 -6.29 -18.52 -7.86
CA LEU A 746 -7.39 -18.51 -6.88
C LEU A 746 -6.88 -18.79 -5.45
N ASN A 747 -5.92 -19.71 -5.32
CA ASN A 747 -5.27 -20.04 -4.04
C ASN A 747 -4.31 -18.95 -3.55
N SER A 748 -4.03 -17.93 -4.36
CA SER A 748 -3.14 -16.82 -3.99
C SER A 748 -3.89 -15.49 -3.81
N GLN A 749 -5.23 -15.47 -3.98
CA GLN A 749 -6.04 -14.28 -3.76
C GLN A 749 -6.03 -13.83 -2.28
N PRO A 750 -6.11 -12.51 -2.00
CA PRO A 750 -6.37 -11.41 -2.94
C PRO A 750 -5.13 -10.95 -3.74
N MET A 751 -5.24 -10.91 -5.07
CA MET A 751 -4.16 -10.54 -5.99
C MET A 751 -4.69 -10.01 -7.34
N GLY A 752 -3.93 -9.10 -7.97
CA GLY A 752 -4.24 -8.59 -9.31
C GLY A 752 -5.44 -7.63 -9.38
N PHE A 753 -5.89 -7.30 -10.58
CA PHE A 753 -7.02 -6.37 -10.82
C PHE A 753 -8.39 -7.05 -10.93
N TYR A 754 -8.41 -8.37 -11.14
CA TYR A 754 -9.59 -9.11 -11.55
C TYR A 754 -10.15 -9.94 -10.39
N ALA A 755 -11.48 -9.98 -10.25
CA ALA A 755 -12.12 -10.77 -9.21
C ALA A 755 -12.11 -12.27 -9.60
N PRO A 756 -12.31 -13.19 -8.64
CA PRO A 756 -12.37 -14.62 -8.89
C PRO A 756 -13.29 -15.02 -10.05
N ALA A 757 -14.42 -14.32 -10.22
CA ALA A 757 -15.36 -14.56 -11.31
C ALA A 757 -14.72 -14.40 -12.71
N GLN A 758 -13.94 -13.33 -12.93
CA GLN A 758 -13.27 -13.12 -14.22
C GLN A 758 -12.14 -14.12 -14.45
N ILE A 759 -11.42 -14.52 -13.40
CA ILE A 759 -10.35 -15.53 -13.48
C ILE A 759 -10.94 -16.88 -13.90
N VAL A 760 -12.03 -17.30 -13.26
CA VAL A 760 -12.74 -18.54 -13.60
C VAL A 760 -13.32 -18.47 -15.00
N GLY A 761 -13.94 -17.34 -15.37
CA GLY A 761 -14.48 -17.14 -16.72
C GLY A 761 -13.40 -17.22 -17.81
N ASP A 762 -12.20 -16.69 -17.54
CA ASP A 762 -11.04 -16.79 -18.44
C ASP A 762 -10.56 -18.23 -18.58
N ALA A 763 -10.45 -18.98 -17.48
CA ALA A 763 -10.07 -20.39 -17.51
C ALA A 763 -11.07 -21.25 -18.31
N ILE A 764 -12.37 -21.00 -18.16
CA ILE A 764 -13.42 -21.68 -18.94
C ILE A 764 -13.26 -21.40 -20.44
N LYS A 765 -12.95 -20.15 -20.82
CA LYS A 765 -12.66 -19.79 -22.24
C LYS A 765 -11.41 -20.50 -22.76
N HIS A 766 -10.45 -20.78 -21.89
CA HIS A 766 -9.28 -21.60 -22.21
C HIS A 766 -9.58 -23.10 -22.25
N GLY A 767 -10.81 -23.54 -22.01
CA GLY A 767 -11.23 -24.94 -22.04
C GLY A 767 -10.94 -25.70 -20.74
N VAL A 768 -10.89 -25.01 -19.60
CA VAL A 768 -10.78 -25.63 -18.27
C VAL A 768 -12.18 -25.86 -17.70
N GLU A 769 -12.47 -27.09 -17.27
CA GLU A 769 -13.68 -27.40 -16.51
C GLU A 769 -13.52 -26.92 -15.07
N VAL A 770 -14.48 -26.15 -14.55
CA VAL A 770 -14.47 -25.68 -13.15
C VAL A 770 -15.67 -26.26 -12.42
N ARG A 771 -15.44 -26.81 -11.24
CA ARG A 771 -16.45 -27.49 -10.41
C ARG A 771 -16.69 -26.72 -9.12
N PRO A 772 -17.94 -26.63 -8.64
CA PRO A 772 -18.31 -25.84 -7.47
C PRO A 772 -17.71 -26.38 -6.17
N VAL A 773 -17.80 -25.59 -5.10
CA VAL A 773 -17.45 -26.04 -3.74
C VAL A 773 -18.34 -27.23 -3.37
N CYS A 774 -17.77 -28.24 -2.72
CA CYS A 774 -18.47 -29.47 -2.35
C CYS A 774 -18.01 -29.98 -0.98
N VAL A 775 -18.97 -30.19 -0.07
CA VAL A 775 -18.69 -30.67 1.30
C VAL A 775 -17.99 -32.03 1.36
N ASN A 776 -18.09 -32.86 0.31
CA ASN A 776 -17.45 -34.17 0.25
C ASN A 776 -16.17 -34.22 -0.60
N ARG A 777 -15.92 -33.24 -1.48
CA ARG A 777 -14.77 -33.25 -2.40
C ARG A 777 -13.78 -32.11 -2.18
N SER A 778 -14.25 -30.88 -1.96
CA SER A 778 -13.41 -29.68 -1.87
C SER A 778 -12.47 -29.72 -0.67
N ARG A 779 -11.20 -29.37 -0.87
CA ARG A 779 -10.25 -29.10 0.22
C ARG A 779 -10.34 -27.62 0.62
N CYS A 780 -9.47 -27.17 1.54
CA CYS A 780 -9.37 -25.74 1.86
C CYS A 780 -9.02 -24.91 0.62
N ASP A 781 -7.99 -25.36 -0.09
CA ASP A 781 -7.55 -24.78 -1.36
C ASP A 781 -8.29 -25.41 -2.56
N CYS A 782 -8.30 -24.69 -3.67
CA CYS A 782 -8.73 -25.21 -4.96
C CYS A 782 -7.76 -26.32 -5.41
N THR A 783 -8.30 -27.44 -5.88
CA THR A 783 -7.53 -28.63 -6.27
C THR A 783 -7.79 -29.04 -7.71
N LEU A 784 -6.93 -29.90 -8.27
CA LEU A 784 -7.08 -30.44 -9.60
C LEU A 784 -7.65 -31.87 -9.56
N GLU A 785 -8.74 -32.11 -10.29
CA GLU A 785 -9.38 -33.43 -10.43
C GLU A 785 -9.16 -33.95 -11.86
N ARG A 786 -8.71 -35.21 -12.01
CA ARG A 786 -8.54 -35.81 -13.35
C ARG A 786 -9.87 -35.84 -14.10
N ASN A 787 -9.85 -35.38 -15.36
CA ASN A 787 -10.97 -35.49 -16.27
C ASN A 787 -10.67 -36.56 -17.32
N GLY A 788 -11.50 -37.59 -17.41
CA GLY A 788 -11.19 -38.90 -18.02
C GLY A 788 -10.86 -38.95 -19.52
N SER A 789 -10.66 -37.82 -20.18
CA SER A 789 -10.48 -37.74 -21.63
C SER A 789 -9.55 -36.61 -22.11
N SER A 790 -8.96 -35.80 -21.21
CA SER A 790 -8.05 -34.71 -21.61
C SER A 790 -6.79 -34.65 -20.75
N ASP A 791 -5.70 -34.11 -21.28
CA ASP A 791 -4.47 -33.80 -20.52
C ASP A 791 -4.67 -32.66 -19.49
N ARG A 792 -5.86 -32.06 -19.47
CA ARG A 792 -6.25 -31.00 -18.53
C ARG A 792 -7.11 -31.56 -17.41
N HIS A 793 -6.85 -31.06 -16.22
CA HIS A 793 -7.61 -31.38 -15.02
C HIS A 793 -8.77 -30.40 -14.83
N ALA A 794 -9.85 -30.86 -14.20
CA ALA A 794 -10.93 -29.98 -13.75
C ALA A 794 -10.50 -29.27 -12.45
N VAL A 795 -10.74 -27.96 -12.37
CA VAL A 795 -10.45 -27.17 -11.16
C VAL A 795 -11.63 -27.27 -10.21
N ARG A 796 -11.42 -27.86 -9.03
CA ARG A 796 -12.40 -27.87 -7.93
C ARG A 796 -12.22 -26.62 -7.08
N LEU A 797 -13.28 -25.83 -6.90
CA LEU A 797 -13.25 -24.70 -5.97
C LEU A 797 -13.09 -25.19 -4.52
N GLY A 798 -12.15 -24.58 -3.79
CA GLY A 798 -11.87 -24.87 -2.39
C GLY A 798 -12.76 -24.08 -1.42
N PHE A 799 -12.80 -24.52 -0.16
CA PHE A 799 -13.55 -23.86 0.91
C PHE A 799 -13.09 -22.42 1.17
N ARG A 800 -11.86 -22.04 0.82
CA ARG A 800 -11.36 -20.66 0.96
C ARG A 800 -12.16 -19.62 0.18
N GLN A 801 -12.92 -20.04 -0.84
CA GLN A 801 -13.78 -19.13 -1.61
C GLN A 801 -15.08 -18.81 -0.87
N VAL A 802 -15.45 -19.59 0.16
CA VAL A 802 -16.65 -19.36 0.97
C VAL A 802 -16.39 -18.23 1.93
N LYS A 803 -17.13 -17.14 1.77
CA LYS A 803 -16.99 -15.93 2.58
C LYS A 803 -17.44 -16.19 4.02
N GLY A 804 -16.58 -15.86 4.98
CA GLY A 804 -16.85 -16.01 6.41
C GLY A 804 -16.40 -17.33 7.01
N LEU A 805 -16.08 -18.34 6.19
CA LEU A 805 -15.68 -19.67 6.68
C LEU A 805 -14.26 -19.66 7.26
N ALA A 806 -14.13 -20.06 8.53
CA ALA A 806 -12.84 -20.14 9.19
C ALA A 806 -12.00 -21.31 8.63
N VAL A 807 -10.69 -21.07 8.44
CA VAL A 807 -9.74 -22.09 7.95
C VAL A 807 -9.72 -23.33 8.84
N ALA A 808 -9.83 -23.15 10.16
CA ALA A 808 -9.89 -24.25 11.12
C ALA A 808 -11.12 -25.13 10.93
N ASP A 809 -12.27 -24.55 10.57
CA ASP A 809 -13.52 -25.29 10.35
C ASP A 809 -13.45 -26.09 9.06
N ALA A 810 -12.93 -25.47 7.99
CA ALA A 810 -12.65 -26.16 6.74
C ALA A 810 -11.71 -27.37 6.95
N ALA A 811 -10.66 -27.21 7.77
CA ALA A 811 -9.74 -28.30 8.10
C ALA A 811 -10.43 -29.43 8.89
N ARG A 812 -11.28 -29.09 9.87
CA ARG A 812 -12.07 -30.08 10.64
C ARG A 812 -13.01 -30.89 9.73
N ILE A 813 -13.69 -30.24 8.80
CA ILE A 813 -14.58 -30.89 7.83
C ILE A 813 -13.79 -31.87 6.95
N VAL A 814 -12.62 -31.44 6.44
CA VAL A 814 -11.76 -32.30 5.61
C VAL A 814 -11.26 -33.51 6.40
N ALA A 815 -10.85 -33.31 7.66
CA ALA A 815 -10.37 -34.38 8.54
C ALA A 815 -11.47 -35.40 8.86
N ALA A 816 -12.68 -34.93 9.19
CA ALA A 816 -13.81 -35.77 9.57
C ALA A 816 -14.29 -36.72 8.46
N ARG A 817 -14.12 -36.34 7.19
CA ARG A 817 -14.51 -37.16 6.03
C ARG A 817 -13.38 -38.00 5.43
N MET A 818 -12.18 -38.03 6.03
CA MET A 818 -11.04 -38.78 5.44
C MET A 818 -11.36 -40.24 5.16
N ASN A 819 -12.11 -40.89 6.05
CA ASN A 819 -12.42 -42.32 5.95
C ASN A 819 -13.66 -42.59 5.09
N ASN A 820 -14.71 -41.78 5.20
CA ASN A 820 -15.98 -41.94 4.49
C ASN A 820 -16.58 -40.58 4.11
N PRO A 821 -17.24 -40.45 2.95
CA PRO A 821 -17.99 -39.23 2.62
C PRO A 821 -19.13 -39.01 3.62
N PHE A 822 -19.57 -37.76 3.78
CA PHE A 822 -20.78 -37.44 4.51
C PHE A 822 -22.02 -37.87 3.73
N VAL A 823 -23.00 -38.42 4.44
CA VAL A 823 -24.28 -38.86 3.85
C VAL A 823 -25.41 -37.86 4.08
N SER A 824 -25.30 -37.00 5.10
CA SER A 824 -26.29 -35.98 5.44
C SER A 824 -25.64 -34.77 6.12
N VAL A 825 -26.43 -33.70 6.32
CA VAL A 825 -25.98 -32.51 7.07
C VAL A 825 -25.73 -32.86 8.55
N ASP A 826 -26.60 -33.68 9.17
CA ASP A 826 -26.45 -34.12 10.56
C ASP A 826 -25.18 -34.99 10.74
N ASP A 827 -24.92 -35.91 9.81
CA ASP A 827 -23.69 -36.72 9.81
C ASP A 827 -22.43 -35.84 9.74
N MET A 828 -22.45 -34.82 8.87
CA MET A 828 -21.37 -33.86 8.77
C MET A 828 -21.18 -33.06 10.06
N TRP A 829 -22.27 -32.54 10.63
CA TRP A 829 -22.22 -31.76 11.86
C TRP A 829 -21.62 -32.56 13.02
N ARG A 830 -22.11 -33.78 13.27
CA ARG A 830 -21.62 -34.65 14.36
C ARG A 830 -20.16 -35.02 14.20
N ARG A 831 -19.75 -35.45 13.01
CA ARG A 831 -18.38 -35.94 12.74
C ARG A 831 -17.34 -34.83 12.68
N SER A 832 -17.71 -33.64 12.20
CA SER A 832 -16.77 -32.52 12.08
C SER A 832 -16.74 -31.60 13.31
N SER A 833 -17.79 -31.63 14.13
CA SER A 833 -17.95 -30.80 15.32
C SER A 833 -17.73 -29.30 15.04
N VAL A 834 -18.07 -28.84 13.84
CA VAL A 834 -18.02 -27.42 13.46
C VAL A 834 -19.26 -26.70 13.96
N PRO A 835 -19.16 -25.39 14.27
CA PRO A 835 -20.32 -24.61 14.68
C PRO A 835 -21.37 -24.55 13.57
N THR A 836 -22.64 -24.44 13.96
CA THR A 836 -23.79 -24.28 13.04
C THR A 836 -23.58 -23.12 12.06
N GLU A 837 -22.93 -22.04 12.49
CA GLU A 837 -22.58 -20.89 11.64
C GLU A 837 -21.75 -21.31 10.40
N ALA A 838 -20.77 -22.21 10.57
CA ALA A 838 -19.96 -22.69 9.45
C ALA A 838 -20.79 -23.54 8.46
N LEU A 839 -21.77 -24.29 8.95
CA LEU A 839 -22.69 -25.05 8.10
C LEU A 839 -23.61 -24.11 7.31
N VAL A 840 -24.11 -23.05 7.95
CA VAL A 840 -24.94 -22.02 7.29
C VAL A 840 -24.14 -21.36 6.16
N GLN A 841 -22.90 -20.95 6.41
CA GLN A 841 -22.04 -20.36 5.38
C GLN A 841 -21.80 -21.30 4.19
N LEU A 842 -21.65 -22.62 4.45
CA LEU A 842 -21.52 -23.63 3.40
C LEU A 842 -22.83 -23.87 2.63
N ALA A 843 -23.97 -23.78 3.30
CA ALA A 843 -25.29 -23.90 2.67
C ALA A 843 -25.60 -22.69 1.79
N GLU A 844 -25.31 -21.47 2.27
CA GLU A 844 -25.43 -20.24 1.48
C GLU A 844 -24.50 -20.25 0.25
N ALA A 845 -23.32 -20.84 0.39
CA ALA A 845 -22.39 -21.12 -0.72
C ALA A 845 -22.73 -22.38 -1.55
N ASP A 846 -23.92 -22.97 -1.38
CA ASP A 846 -24.42 -24.08 -2.19
C ASP A 846 -23.52 -25.34 -2.20
N ALA A 847 -22.72 -25.53 -1.15
CA ALA A 847 -21.69 -26.57 -1.10
C ALA A 847 -22.26 -28.00 -0.91
N PHE A 848 -23.53 -28.12 -0.54
CA PHE A 848 -24.21 -29.40 -0.31
C PHE A 848 -24.81 -29.98 -1.60
N LEU A 849 -25.14 -29.14 -2.58
CA LEU A 849 -25.80 -29.54 -3.83
C LEU A 849 -25.02 -30.59 -4.63
N PRO A 850 -23.69 -30.48 -4.84
CA PRO A 850 -22.99 -31.42 -5.73
C PRO A 850 -23.03 -32.87 -5.25
N SER A 851 -22.88 -33.08 -3.94
CA SER A 851 -22.76 -34.42 -3.34
C SER A 851 -24.01 -34.93 -2.65
N LEU A 852 -24.72 -34.08 -1.88
CA LEU A 852 -25.90 -34.49 -1.13
C LEU A 852 -27.21 -34.21 -1.88
N LYS A 853 -27.15 -33.50 -3.02
CA LYS A 853 -28.32 -33.08 -3.81
C LYS A 853 -29.33 -32.23 -3.02
N LEU A 854 -28.83 -31.51 -2.02
CA LEU A 854 -29.61 -30.54 -1.25
C LEU A 854 -29.39 -29.14 -1.82
N GLU A 855 -30.48 -28.49 -2.22
CA GLU A 855 -30.44 -27.07 -2.58
C GLU A 855 -30.31 -26.20 -1.32
N ARG A 856 -30.00 -24.90 -1.50
CA ARG A 856 -29.74 -23.97 -0.40
C ARG A 856 -30.80 -23.96 0.68
N ARG A 857 -32.08 -23.90 0.29
CA ARG A 857 -33.20 -23.82 1.24
C ARG A 857 -33.35 -25.12 2.02
N ASP A 858 -33.18 -26.26 1.37
CA ASP A 858 -33.24 -27.57 2.01
C ASP A 858 -32.09 -27.76 3.00
N ALA A 859 -30.87 -27.36 2.60
CA ALA A 859 -29.71 -27.39 3.48
C ALA A 859 -29.89 -26.46 4.70
N LEU A 860 -30.32 -25.21 4.50
CA LEU A 860 -30.58 -24.27 5.59
C LEU A 860 -31.69 -24.76 6.52
N TRP A 861 -32.74 -25.38 5.98
CA TRP A 861 -33.80 -25.99 6.78
C TRP A 861 -33.26 -27.13 7.64
N ALA A 862 -32.49 -28.04 7.04
CA ALA A 862 -31.85 -29.14 7.76
C ALA A 862 -30.91 -28.65 8.88
N ILE A 863 -30.18 -27.56 8.64
CA ILE A 863 -29.27 -26.96 9.63
C ILE A 863 -30.04 -26.34 10.80
N LYS A 864 -31.21 -25.73 10.55
CA LYS A 864 -32.04 -25.14 11.63
C LYS A 864 -32.57 -26.16 12.63
N ALA A 865 -32.69 -27.43 12.23
CA ALA A 865 -33.09 -28.51 13.13
C ALA A 865 -31.95 -28.95 14.08
N LEU A 866 -30.70 -28.56 13.83
CA LEU A 866 -29.55 -28.92 14.65
C LEU A 866 -29.54 -28.10 15.96
N ARG A 867 -29.10 -28.73 17.05
CA ARG A 867 -28.91 -28.08 18.37
C ARG A 867 -27.45 -27.69 18.56
N ASP A 868 -27.16 -26.91 19.61
CA ASP A 868 -25.76 -26.53 19.92
C ASP A 868 -24.93 -27.72 20.44
N GLU A 869 -25.56 -28.70 21.10
CA GLU A 869 -24.93 -29.93 21.59
C GLU A 869 -25.78 -31.17 21.30
N PRO A 870 -25.18 -32.31 20.88
CA PRO A 870 -25.90 -33.56 20.66
C PRO A 870 -26.38 -34.14 21.99
N LEU A 871 -27.60 -34.68 22.02
CA LEU A 871 -28.17 -35.24 23.24
C LEU A 871 -27.37 -36.47 23.72
N PRO A 872 -26.95 -36.56 25.01
CA PRO A 872 -26.03 -37.60 25.50
C PRO A 872 -26.47 -39.05 25.21
N LEU A 873 -27.77 -39.32 25.22
CA LEU A 873 -28.33 -40.65 24.91
C LEU A 873 -28.09 -41.05 23.45
N PHE A 874 -28.27 -40.11 22.52
CA PHE A 874 -28.09 -40.35 21.09
C PHE A 874 -26.62 -40.38 20.71
N ALA A 875 -25.79 -39.57 21.38
CA ALA A 875 -24.34 -39.64 21.25
C ALA A 875 -23.80 -41.03 21.66
N ALA A 876 -24.21 -41.55 22.82
CA ALA A 876 -23.80 -42.88 23.29
C ALA A 876 -24.30 -44.01 22.37
N ALA A 877 -25.51 -43.88 21.80
CA ALA A 877 -26.05 -44.85 20.84
C ALA A 877 -25.31 -44.81 19.49
N ALA A 878 -24.98 -43.60 18.99
CA ALA A 878 -24.22 -43.43 17.74
C ALA A 878 -22.78 -43.96 17.86
N GLU A 879 -22.13 -43.78 19.02
CA GLU A 879 -20.82 -44.38 19.31
C GLU A 879 -20.88 -45.91 19.31
N ARG A 880 -21.93 -46.49 19.91
CA ARG A 880 -22.12 -47.95 19.97
C ARG A 880 -22.33 -48.56 18.59
N GLU A 881 -23.10 -47.90 17.73
CA GLU A 881 -23.46 -48.41 16.39
C GLU A 881 -22.47 -47.99 15.29
N ALA A 882 -21.52 -47.11 15.62
CA ALA A 882 -20.59 -46.47 14.68
C ALA A 882 -21.30 -45.78 13.49
N THR A 883 -22.54 -45.32 13.70
CA THR A 883 -23.39 -44.66 12.72
C THR A 883 -24.13 -43.49 13.34
N ALA A 884 -24.36 -42.42 12.57
CA ALA A 884 -25.17 -41.28 13.04
C ALA A 884 -26.63 -41.70 13.25
N ILE A 885 -27.17 -41.42 14.45
CA ILE A 885 -28.57 -41.69 14.80
C ILE A 885 -29.29 -40.33 14.91
N ALA A 886 -30.34 -40.15 14.11
CA ALA A 886 -31.13 -38.93 14.10
C ALA A 886 -31.90 -38.76 15.42
N GLU A 887 -31.80 -37.57 16.03
CA GLU A 887 -32.50 -37.23 17.28
C GLU A 887 -34.00 -37.01 17.09
N GLN A 888 -34.40 -36.60 15.88
CA GLN A 888 -35.79 -36.37 15.50
C GLN A 888 -36.01 -36.87 14.07
N GLN A 889 -37.13 -37.58 13.85
CA GLN A 889 -37.67 -37.86 12.52
C GLN A 889 -38.68 -36.77 12.19
N GLU A 890 -38.25 -35.75 11.44
CA GLU A 890 -39.19 -34.78 10.86
C GLU A 890 -39.84 -35.35 9.59
N PRO A 891 -41.11 -35.02 9.32
CA PRO A 891 -41.75 -35.37 8.05
C PRO A 891 -41.04 -34.65 6.88
N GLU A 892 -41.06 -35.25 5.69
CA GLU A 892 -40.51 -34.60 4.49
C GLU A 892 -41.25 -33.29 4.19
N VAL A 893 -40.50 -32.18 4.17
CA VAL A 893 -41.01 -30.85 3.84
C VAL A 893 -40.55 -30.47 2.44
N ALA A 894 -41.50 -30.29 1.52
CA ALA A 894 -41.22 -29.75 0.19
C ALA A 894 -41.14 -28.22 0.24
N LEU A 895 -39.93 -27.66 0.21
CA LEU A 895 -39.72 -26.22 0.15
C LEU A 895 -39.81 -25.72 -1.29
N ARG A 896 -40.33 -24.50 -1.46
CA ARG A 896 -40.23 -23.81 -2.76
C ARG A 896 -38.76 -23.48 -2.99
N GLN A 897 -38.19 -23.94 -4.11
CA GLN A 897 -36.81 -23.64 -4.45
C GLN A 897 -36.61 -22.19 -4.90
N MET A 898 -35.36 -21.74 -4.85
CA MET A 898 -34.97 -20.41 -5.29
C MET A 898 -34.98 -20.35 -6.82
N THR A 899 -35.33 -19.18 -7.38
CA THR A 899 -35.21 -18.96 -8.83
C THR A 899 -33.73 -18.92 -9.23
N ASP A 900 -33.42 -19.21 -10.49
CA ASP A 900 -32.04 -19.17 -10.98
C ASP A 900 -31.38 -17.80 -10.80
N GLY A 901 -32.14 -16.72 -11.02
CA GLY A 901 -31.68 -15.34 -10.79
C GLY A 901 -31.33 -15.07 -9.32
N HIS A 902 -32.16 -15.55 -8.38
CA HIS A 902 -31.87 -15.44 -6.94
C HIS A 902 -30.64 -16.28 -6.57
N ASN A 903 -30.53 -17.51 -7.06
CA ASN A 903 -29.37 -18.36 -6.83
C ASN A 903 -28.04 -17.71 -7.28
N VAL A 904 -28.04 -16.97 -8.38
CA VAL A 904 -26.87 -16.24 -8.87
C VAL A 904 -26.50 -15.07 -7.96
N ILE A 905 -27.46 -14.33 -7.42
CA ILE A 905 -27.19 -13.24 -6.47
C ILE A 905 -26.53 -13.79 -5.19
N GLU A 906 -27.03 -14.92 -4.69
CA GLU A 906 -26.45 -15.58 -3.52
C GLU A 906 -25.03 -16.11 -3.81
N ASP A 907 -24.78 -16.68 -4.99
CA ASP A 907 -23.44 -17.11 -5.42
C ASP A 907 -22.42 -15.95 -5.32
N TYR A 908 -22.76 -14.77 -5.85
CA TYR A 908 -21.88 -13.60 -5.76
C TYR A 908 -21.74 -13.05 -4.32
N SER A 909 -22.77 -13.19 -3.50
CA SER A 909 -22.76 -12.66 -2.13
C SER A 909 -21.90 -13.50 -1.19
N HIS A 910 -21.87 -14.83 -1.40
CA HIS A 910 -21.22 -15.80 -0.52
C HIS A 910 -19.92 -16.42 -1.08
N ILE A 911 -19.75 -16.49 -2.40
CA ILE A 911 -18.52 -17.01 -3.05
C ILE A 911 -17.81 -15.91 -3.83
N GLY A 912 -18.54 -14.92 -4.35
CA GLY A 912 -17.98 -13.87 -5.21
C GLY A 912 -17.90 -14.25 -6.69
N LEU A 913 -18.42 -15.42 -7.07
CA LEU A 913 -18.56 -15.88 -8.46
C LEU A 913 -19.71 -16.87 -8.58
N THR A 914 -20.26 -17.03 -9.78
CA THR A 914 -21.21 -18.09 -10.11
C THR A 914 -20.68 -18.98 -11.25
N LEU A 915 -20.98 -20.29 -11.18
CA LEU A 915 -20.77 -21.22 -12.30
C LEU A 915 -22.06 -21.44 -13.11
N ARG A 916 -23.15 -20.76 -12.74
CA ARG A 916 -24.42 -20.73 -13.49
C ARG A 916 -24.32 -19.68 -14.62
N GLN A 917 -25.46 -19.12 -15.02
CA GLN A 917 -25.49 -18.05 -16.02
C GLN A 917 -25.07 -16.70 -15.43
N HIS A 918 -24.50 -15.84 -16.28
CA HIS A 918 -24.14 -14.48 -15.91
C HIS A 918 -25.40 -13.65 -15.55
N PRO A 919 -25.37 -12.73 -14.55
CA PRO A 919 -26.56 -12.00 -14.10
C PRO A 919 -27.29 -11.24 -15.21
N VAL A 920 -26.54 -10.68 -16.17
CA VAL A 920 -27.10 -9.92 -17.30
C VAL A 920 -27.86 -10.81 -18.29
N ALA A 921 -27.58 -12.13 -18.33
CA ALA A 921 -28.28 -13.06 -19.22
C ALA A 921 -29.78 -13.10 -18.91
N PHE A 922 -30.16 -13.04 -17.63
CA PHE A 922 -31.57 -12.98 -17.20
C PHE A 922 -32.27 -11.67 -17.61
N LEU A 923 -31.51 -10.59 -17.80
CA LEU A 923 -32.02 -9.28 -18.26
C LEU A 923 -31.99 -9.14 -19.79
N ARG A 924 -31.36 -10.07 -20.52
CA ARG A 924 -31.06 -9.91 -21.95
C ARG A 924 -32.30 -9.65 -22.80
N LYS A 925 -33.41 -10.33 -22.54
CA LYS A 925 -34.66 -10.14 -23.30
C LYS A 925 -35.17 -8.69 -23.22
N ASP A 926 -35.15 -8.10 -22.03
CA ASP A 926 -35.62 -6.72 -21.82
C ASP A 926 -34.63 -5.69 -22.35
N LEU A 927 -33.34 -5.96 -22.22
CA LEU A 927 -32.29 -5.12 -22.79
C LEU A 927 -32.41 -5.10 -24.33
N SER A 928 -32.61 -6.25 -24.97
CA SER A 928 -32.84 -6.33 -26.41
C SER A 928 -34.13 -5.61 -26.84
N ALA A 929 -35.21 -5.68 -26.06
CA ALA A 929 -36.43 -4.90 -26.31
C ALA A 929 -36.21 -3.39 -26.23
N ARG A 930 -35.23 -2.94 -25.43
CA ARG A 930 -34.77 -1.54 -25.34
C ARG A 930 -33.70 -1.19 -26.39
N ASN A 931 -33.42 -2.06 -27.37
CA ASN A 931 -32.35 -1.93 -28.36
C ASN A 931 -30.94 -1.78 -27.76
N ILE A 932 -30.71 -2.40 -26.60
CA ILE A 932 -29.39 -2.46 -25.95
C ILE A 932 -28.68 -3.74 -26.41
N ILE A 933 -27.58 -3.57 -27.15
CA ILE A 933 -26.80 -4.68 -27.71
C ILE A 933 -25.81 -5.26 -26.70
N THR A 934 -25.31 -6.46 -26.98
CA THR A 934 -24.30 -7.14 -26.17
C THR A 934 -22.95 -6.41 -26.22
N CYS A 935 -22.11 -6.63 -25.20
CA CYS A 935 -20.76 -6.08 -25.14
C CYS A 935 -19.91 -6.62 -26.29
N ALA A 936 -20.04 -7.90 -26.65
CA ALA A 936 -19.34 -8.48 -27.80
C ALA A 936 -19.74 -7.81 -29.13
N GLU A 937 -21.04 -7.57 -29.36
CA GLU A 937 -21.50 -6.86 -30.56
C GLU A 937 -20.99 -5.41 -30.59
N ALA A 938 -20.96 -4.74 -29.43
CA ALA A 938 -20.40 -3.39 -29.32
C ALA A 938 -18.90 -3.38 -29.67
N MET A 939 -18.11 -4.32 -29.12
CA MET A 939 -16.67 -4.41 -29.41
C MET A 939 -16.38 -4.87 -30.85
N ASN A 940 -17.27 -5.62 -31.49
CA ASN A 940 -17.15 -6.04 -32.89
C ASN A 940 -17.69 -5.03 -33.91
N ALA A 941 -18.29 -3.93 -33.46
CA ALA A 941 -18.80 -2.88 -34.33
C ALA A 941 -17.67 -2.13 -35.08
N ARG A 942 -18.04 -1.55 -36.23
CA ARG A 942 -17.15 -0.73 -37.06
C ARG A 942 -16.81 0.59 -36.36
N ASP A 943 -15.64 1.12 -36.67
CA ASP A 943 -15.20 2.42 -36.17
C ASP A 943 -16.22 3.53 -36.46
N GLY A 944 -16.44 4.40 -35.49
CA GLY A 944 -17.36 5.52 -35.59
C GLY A 944 -18.84 5.19 -35.46
N ARG A 945 -19.26 3.92 -35.30
CA ARG A 945 -20.66 3.52 -35.13
C ARG A 945 -21.18 3.93 -33.76
N TRP A 946 -22.42 4.42 -33.70
CA TRP A 946 -23.15 4.63 -32.45
C TRP A 946 -23.76 3.32 -31.96
N VAL A 947 -23.55 3.02 -30.68
CA VAL A 947 -24.05 1.81 -30.05
C VAL A 947 -24.59 2.11 -28.66
N TYR A 948 -25.54 1.29 -28.23
CA TYR A 948 -26.10 1.34 -26.89
C TYR A 948 -25.92 -0.02 -26.23
N THR A 949 -25.10 -0.11 -25.18
CA THR A 949 -24.75 -1.39 -24.52
C THR A 949 -24.86 -1.26 -23.00
N ALA A 950 -25.04 -2.37 -22.30
CA ALA A 950 -25.16 -2.39 -20.85
C ALA A 950 -24.45 -3.60 -20.24
N GLY A 951 -23.99 -3.44 -19.00
CA GLY A 951 -23.33 -4.50 -18.26
C GLY A 951 -23.07 -4.15 -16.80
N LEU A 952 -22.58 -5.14 -16.05
CA LEU A 952 -22.13 -4.98 -14.67
C LEU A 952 -20.84 -4.18 -14.64
N VAL A 953 -20.74 -3.19 -13.76
CA VAL A 953 -19.55 -2.36 -13.65
C VAL A 953 -18.48 -3.12 -12.86
N LEU A 954 -17.44 -3.56 -13.56
CA LEU A 954 -16.33 -4.30 -12.94
C LEU A 954 -15.31 -3.36 -12.28
N VAL A 955 -14.81 -2.39 -13.06
CA VAL A 955 -13.67 -1.56 -12.66
C VAL A 955 -13.86 -0.13 -13.15
N ARG A 956 -13.45 0.82 -12.30
CA ARG A 956 -13.38 2.25 -12.61
C ARG A 956 -11.96 2.75 -12.39
N GLN A 957 -11.35 3.35 -13.41
CA GLN A 957 -9.98 3.85 -13.34
C GLN A 957 -9.95 5.29 -13.82
N LYS A 958 -9.30 6.18 -13.06
CA LYS A 958 -9.01 7.56 -13.48
C LYS A 958 -7.52 7.78 -13.32
N PRO A 959 -6.70 7.38 -14.30
CA PRO A 959 -5.25 7.53 -14.24
C PRO A 959 -4.87 9.00 -14.13
N GLY A 960 -3.91 9.33 -13.26
CA GLY A 960 -3.41 10.70 -13.11
C GLY A 960 -2.76 11.27 -14.37
N SER A 961 -2.26 10.39 -15.26
CA SER A 961 -1.68 10.75 -16.56
C SER A 961 -2.70 11.16 -17.61
N ALA A 962 -3.95 10.71 -17.50
CA ALA A 962 -4.95 10.84 -18.56
C ALA A 962 -5.75 12.15 -18.50
N LYS A 963 -5.19 13.22 -17.94
CA LYS A 963 -5.81 14.56 -17.82
C LYS A 963 -7.27 14.54 -17.33
N GLY A 964 -7.59 13.61 -16.43
CA GLY A 964 -8.91 13.47 -15.83
C GLY A 964 -9.93 12.59 -16.58
N VAL A 965 -9.54 11.93 -17.68
CA VAL A 965 -10.37 10.91 -18.36
C VAL A 965 -10.55 9.69 -17.45
N MET A 966 -11.76 9.14 -17.41
CA MET A 966 -12.10 7.94 -16.66
C MET A 966 -12.37 6.76 -17.60
N PHE A 967 -11.79 5.62 -17.29
CA PHE A 967 -12.02 4.34 -17.96
C PHE A 967 -12.93 3.48 -17.09
N ILE A 968 -13.97 2.92 -17.68
CA ILE A 968 -14.90 2.01 -17.02
C ILE A 968 -14.95 0.72 -17.82
N THR A 969 -14.80 -0.43 -17.16
CA THR A 969 -15.08 -1.72 -17.79
C THR A 969 -16.42 -2.21 -17.30
N ILE A 970 -17.32 -2.50 -18.24
CA ILE A 970 -18.53 -3.27 -17.95
C ILE A 970 -18.40 -4.69 -18.50
N GLU A 971 -19.17 -5.62 -17.97
CA GLU A 971 -19.23 -7.00 -18.44
C GLU A 971 -20.68 -7.48 -18.55
N ASP A 972 -20.95 -8.21 -19.63
CA ASP A 972 -22.15 -8.99 -19.80
C ASP A 972 -21.81 -10.46 -20.07
N GLU A 973 -22.82 -11.29 -20.35
CA GLU A 973 -22.64 -12.73 -20.59
C GLU A 973 -21.78 -13.06 -21.83
N THR A 974 -21.56 -12.08 -22.71
CA THR A 974 -20.74 -12.23 -23.92
C THR A 974 -19.31 -11.77 -23.72
N GLY A 975 -19.06 -10.93 -22.70
CA GLY A 975 -17.73 -10.52 -22.28
C GLY A 975 -17.63 -9.05 -21.87
N PRO A 976 -16.40 -8.54 -21.69
CA PRO A 976 -16.19 -7.17 -21.25
C PRO A 976 -16.23 -6.15 -22.39
N ALA A 977 -16.71 -4.94 -22.09
CA ALA A 977 -16.59 -3.75 -22.94
C ALA A 977 -15.84 -2.64 -22.20
N ASN A 978 -14.88 -2.00 -22.89
CA ASN A 978 -14.08 -0.91 -22.36
C ASN A 978 -14.67 0.44 -22.75
N ILE A 979 -14.98 1.27 -21.76
CA ILE A 979 -15.65 2.56 -21.92
C ILE A 979 -14.71 3.69 -21.54
N VAL A 980 -14.72 4.76 -22.34
CA VAL A 980 -13.99 6.00 -22.09
C VAL A 980 -14.98 7.11 -21.74
N VAL A 981 -14.79 7.73 -20.59
CA VAL A 981 -15.63 8.82 -20.07
C VAL A 981 -14.78 10.08 -19.94
N TRP A 982 -15.10 11.10 -20.75
CA TRP A 982 -14.41 12.39 -20.71
C TRP A 982 -14.71 13.18 -19.43
N PRO A 983 -13.80 14.08 -18.98
CA PRO A 983 -13.98 14.87 -17.77
C PRO A 983 -15.31 15.65 -17.75
N THR A 984 -15.72 16.20 -18.88
CA THR A 984 -16.97 16.96 -19.02
C THR A 984 -18.21 16.11 -18.73
N LEU A 985 -18.27 14.89 -19.29
CA LEU A 985 -19.36 13.95 -19.03
C LEU A 985 -19.29 13.39 -17.60
N PHE A 986 -18.08 13.10 -17.11
CA PHE A 986 -17.85 12.66 -15.75
C PHE A 986 -18.39 13.66 -14.73
N GLU A 987 -18.03 14.95 -14.85
CA GLU A 987 -18.55 15.97 -13.92
C GLU A 987 -20.07 16.16 -14.06
N LYS A 988 -20.63 15.99 -15.25
CA LYS A 988 -22.09 16.09 -15.46
C LYS A 988 -22.88 14.91 -14.88
N ARG A 989 -22.30 13.69 -14.88
CA ARG A 989 -22.96 12.44 -14.48
C ARG A 989 -22.21 11.71 -13.35
N ARG A 990 -21.54 12.47 -12.48
CA ARG A 990 -20.65 11.96 -11.42
C ARG A 990 -21.33 10.93 -10.52
N ARG A 991 -22.56 11.18 -10.09
CA ARG A 991 -23.34 10.26 -9.23
C ARG A 991 -23.55 8.89 -9.88
N ILE A 992 -23.96 8.85 -11.16
CA ILE A 992 -24.19 7.60 -11.88
C ILE A 992 -22.87 6.84 -12.04
N VAL A 993 -21.83 7.56 -12.47
CA VAL A 993 -20.50 6.97 -12.67
C VAL A 993 -19.97 6.32 -11.40
N LEU A 994 -20.11 6.98 -10.24
CA LEU A 994 -19.56 6.50 -8.97
C LEU A 994 -20.47 5.50 -8.24
N GLY A 995 -21.79 5.60 -8.40
CA GLY A 995 -22.77 4.86 -7.58
C GLY A 995 -23.44 3.65 -8.23
N SER A 996 -23.35 3.49 -9.56
CA SER A 996 -24.08 2.41 -10.26
C SER A 996 -23.40 1.04 -10.17
N SER A 997 -24.10 -0.04 -9.84
CA SER A 997 -23.57 -1.41 -9.96
C SER A 997 -23.73 -1.97 -11.37
N MET A 998 -24.74 -1.50 -12.11
CA MET A 998 -25.00 -1.83 -13.51
C MET A 998 -25.29 -0.55 -14.29
N MET A 999 -24.76 -0.46 -15.51
CA MET A 999 -24.78 0.77 -16.30
C MET A 999 -25.15 0.47 -17.75
N ALA A 1000 -25.99 1.33 -18.34
CA ALA A 1000 -26.14 1.43 -19.79
C ALA A 1000 -25.40 2.65 -20.34
N ILE A 1001 -24.72 2.45 -21.47
CA ILE A 1001 -23.83 3.42 -22.10
C ILE A 1001 -24.23 3.59 -23.54
N ASN A 1002 -24.65 4.81 -23.87
CA ASN A 1002 -24.80 5.25 -25.25
C ASN A 1002 -23.52 5.99 -25.64
N GLY A 1003 -22.85 5.51 -26.68
CA GLY A 1003 -21.57 6.04 -27.09
C GLY A 1003 -21.20 5.69 -28.51
N ARG A 1004 -20.05 6.20 -28.92
CA ARG A 1004 -19.47 5.97 -30.24
C ARG A 1004 -18.29 5.02 -30.13
N ILE A 1005 -18.28 4.01 -30.98
CA ILE A 1005 -17.16 3.06 -31.07
C ILE A 1005 -15.97 3.77 -31.69
N GLN A 1006 -14.82 3.58 -31.06
CA GLN A 1006 -13.52 3.99 -31.54
C GLN A 1006 -12.63 2.76 -31.64
N ARG A 1007 -12.12 2.48 -32.84
CA ARG A 1007 -11.27 1.32 -33.12
C ARG A 1007 -9.95 1.77 -33.74
N GLU A 1008 -8.84 1.40 -33.09
CA GLU A 1008 -7.48 1.56 -33.61
C GLU A 1008 -6.83 0.17 -33.70
N GLY A 1009 -6.86 -0.43 -34.91
CA GLY A 1009 -6.42 -1.82 -35.09
C GLY A 1009 -7.37 -2.81 -34.39
N GLU A 1010 -6.82 -3.63 -33.50
CA GLU A 1010 -7.58 -4.61 -32.70
C GLU A 1010 -8.12 -4.03 -31.39
N VAL A 1011 -7.69 -2.82 -30.99
CA VAL A 1011 -8.14 -2.17 -29.76
C VAL A 1011 -9.43 -1.42 -30.02
N VAL A 1012 -10.45 -1.72 -29.23
CA VAL A 1012 -11.79 -1.11 -29.35
C VAL A 1012 -12.21 -0.48 -28.03
N HIS A 1013 -12.66 0.77 -28.11
CA HIS A 1013 -13.18 1.54 -26.99
C HIS A 1013 -14.56 2.10 -27.33
N LEU A 1014 -15.46 2.11 -26.34
CA LEU A 1014 -16.72 2.81 -26.41
C LEU A 1014 -16.58 4.19 -25.77
N VAL A 1015 -16.56 5.26 -26.56
CA VAL A 1015 -16.52 6.62 -26.04
C VAL A 1015 -17.91 7.02 -25.59
N ALA A 1016 -18.11 7.10 -24.26
CA ALA A 1016 -19.41 7.39 -23.66
C ALA A 1016 -19.85 8.83 -23.96
N GLN A 1017 -21.13 8.96 -24.29
CA GLN A 1017 -21.80 10.25 -24.51
C GLN A 1017 -22.95 10.43 -23.50
N GLN A 1018 -23.65 9.35 -23.18
CA GLN A 1018 -24.66 9.31 -22.13
C GLN A 1018 -24.52 8.03 -21.29
N LEU A 1019 -24.81 8.16 -20.01
CA LEU A 1019 -24.74 7.09 -19.02
C LEU A 1019 -26.05 7.02 -18.24
N PHE A 1020 -26.57 5.81 -18.06
CA PHE A 1020 -27.82 5.54 -17.36
C PHE A 1020 -27.58 4.47 -16.29
N ASP A 1021 -28.18 4.68 -15.11
CA ASP A 1021 -28.11 3.74 -13.99
C ASP A 1021 -29.16 2.64 -14.18
N LEU A 1022 -28.72 1.39 -14.26
CA LEU A 1022 -29.58 0.21 -14.33
C LEU A 1022 -29.48 -0.66 -13.07
N SER A 1023 -28.92 -0.13 -11.98
CA SER A 1023 -28.75 -0.89 -10.73
C SER A 1023 -30.07 -1.39 -10.14
N GLY A 1024 -31.18 -0.68 -10.38
CA GLY A 1024 -32.52 -1.11 -9.97
C GLY A 1024 -32.98 -2.38 -10.69
N ASP A 1025 -32.66 -2.53 -11.98
CA ASP A 1025 -32.99 -3.73 -12.77
C ASP A 1025 -32.24 -4.97 -12.23
N LEU A 1026 -31.03 -4.76 -11.69
CA LEU A 1026 -30.23 -5.81 -11.05
C LEU A 1026 -30.83 -6.27 -9.72
N VAL A 1027 -31.34 -5.35 -8.90
CA VAL A 1027 -31.98 -5.69 -7.61
C VAL A 1027 -33.24 -6.53 -7.83
N GLY A 1028 -34.00 -6.25 -8.89
CA GLY A 1028 -35.20 -7.00 -9.25
C GLY A 1028 -34.97 -8.41 -9.80
N LEU A 1029 -33.73 -8.87 -9.94
CA LEU A 1029 -33.42 -10.22 -10.44
C LEU A 1029 -33.91 -11.33 -9.50
N ALA A 1030 -33.93 -11.09 -8.19
CA ALA A 1030 -34.36 -12.10 -7.21
C ALA A 1030 -35.85 -12.45 -7.36
N ASP A 1031 -36.66 -11.45 -7.73
CA ASP A 1031 -38.13 -11.58 -7.82
C ASP A 1031 -38.61 -12.00 -9.22
N ARG A 1032 -37.72 -12.12 -10.21
CA ARG A 1032 -38.08 -12.58 -11.56
C ARG A 1032 -38.60 -14.01 -11.53
N ASP A 1033 -39.57 -14.27 -12.42
CA ASP A 1033 -40.24 -15.56 -12.58
C ASP A 1033 -41.03 -16.03 -11.34
N THR A 1034 -41.21 -15.16 -10.33
CA THR A 1034 -42.23 -15.38 -9.31
C THR A 1034 -43.58 -14.92 -9.86
N GLU A 1035 -44.59 -15.80 -9.85
CA GLU A 1035 -45.96 -15.39 -10.14
C GLU A 1035 -46.33 -14.21 -9.24
N PHE A 1036 -46.77 -13.11 -9.86
CA PHE A 1036 -47.31 -11.94 -9.16
C PHE A 1036 -48.49 -12.41 -8.30
N ARG A 1037 -48.25 -12.61 -7.00
CA ARG A 1037 -49.34 -12.84 -6.06
C ARG A 1037 -49.94 -11.48 -5.74
N LEU A 1038 -51.19 -11.27 -6.17
CA LEU A 1038 -52.05 -10.31 -5.51
C LEU A 1038 -51.96 -10.58 -4.00
N PRO A 1039 -51.73 -9.55 -3.16
CA PRO A 1039 -51.72 -9.75 -1.72
C PRO A 1039 -53.02 -10.47 -1.36
N ALA A 1040 -52.93 -11.61 -0.67
CA ALA A 1040 -54.13 -12.21 -0.13
C ALA A 1040 -54.72 -11.17 0.84
N GLY A 1041 -55.86 -10.60 0.46
CA GLY A 1041 -56.66 -9.74 1.33
C GLY A 1041 -56.96 -10.49 2.63
N ARG A 1042 -57.29 -9.74 3.68
CA ARG A 1042 -57.69 -10.35 4.95
C ARG A 1042 -58.85 -11.32 4.69
N GLY A 1043 -58.80 -12.50 5.29
CA GLY A 1043 -59.71 -13.63 5.05
C GLY A 1043 -61.21 -13.39 5.33
N ASP A 1044 -61.60 -12.14 5.62
CA ASP A 1044 -62.95 -11.66 5.87
C ASP A 1044 -63.52 -10.76 4.75
N GLU A 1045 -62.74 -10.39 3.72
CA GLU A 1045 -63.20 -9.53 2.61
C GLU A 1045 -64.32 -10.15 1.75
N PHE A 1046 -64.51 -11.47 1.80
CA PHE A 1046 -65.65 -12.14 1.17
C PHE A 1046 -66.98 -11.92 1.94
N ALA A 1047 -66.92 -11.69 3.25
CA ALA A 1047 -68.10 -11.46 4.11
C ALA A 1047 -68.47 -9.97 4.25
N HIS A 1048 -67.50 -9.07 4.02
CA HIS A 1048 -67.69 -7.63 4.09
C HIS A 1048 -67.25 -7.00 2.77
N GLY A 1049 -68.17 -6.96 1.80
CA GLY A 1049 -67.94 -6.51 0.43
C GLY A 1049 -66.86 -5.43 0.30
N GLY A 1050 -65.72 -5.81 -0.29
CA GLY A 1050 -64.55 -4.96 -0.44
C GLY A 1050 -64.88 -3.65 -1.18
N GLY A 1051 -64.40 -2.54 -0.63
CA GLY A 1051 -64.50 -1.23 -1.23
C GLY A 1051 -63.80 -1.20 -2.60
N GLY A 1052 -64.47 -0.61 -3.59
CA GLY A 1052 -63.91 -0.42 -4.92
C GLY A 1052 -62.59 0.38 -4.92
N PRO A 1053 -61.85 0.37 -6.04
CA PRO A 1053 -60.54 1.00 -6.14
C PRO A 1053 -60.60 2.50 -5.82
N ASP A 1054 -59.68 2.97 -4.97
CA ASP A 1054 -59.52 4.39 -4.64
C ASP A 1054 -59.26 5.19 -5.93
N SER A 1055 -60.08 6.22 -6.17
CA SER A 1055 -60.03 7.06 -7.35
C SER A 1055 -58.76 7.94 -7.43
N ARG A 1056 -57.93 7.95 -6.36
CA ARG A 1056 -56.67 8.70 -6.28
C ARG A 1056 -55.46 7.98 -6.89
N ASP A 1057 -55.56 6.67 -7.14
CA ASP A 1057 -54.46 5.87 -7.70
C ASP A 1057 -54.46 5.78 -9.25
N ARG A 1058 -55.30 6.56 -9.93
CA ARG A 1058 -55.20 6.69 -11.40
C ARG A 1058 -54.15 7.76 -11.73
N PRO A 1059 -52.95 7.41 -12.25
CA PRO A 1059 -52.03 8.42 -12.76
C PRO A 1059 -52.69 9.18 -13.91
N LYS A 1060 -52.60 10.53 -13.89
CA LYS A 1060 -53.05 11.37 -15.00
C LYS A 1060 -52.26 11.00 -16.27
N PRO A 1061 -52.91 10.95 -17.46
CA PRO A 1061 -52.20 10.71 -18.71
C PRO A 1061 -51.17 11.82 -18.94
N VAL A 1062 -49.90 11.44 -19.10
CA VAL A 1062 -48.85 12.36 -19.54
C VAL A 1062 -49.10 12.65 -21.03
N VAL A 1063 -49.54 13.85 -21.34
CA VAL A 1063 -49.58 14.36 -22.71
C VAL A 1063 -48.14 14.68 -23.14
N PRO A 1064 -47.62 14.10 -24.23
CA PRO A 1064 -46.28 14.43 -24.72
C PRO A 1064 -46.25 15.90 -25.14
N ARG A 1065 -45.30 16.68 -24.62
CA ARG A 1065 -44.97 17.98 -25.20
C ARG A 1065 -44.02 17.74 -26.38
N ASP A 1066 -44.52 17.94 -27.59
CA ASP A 1066 -43.69 18.14 -28.76
C ASP A 1066 -42.85 19.40 -28.57
N MET A 1067 -41.55 19.22 -28.44
CA MET A 1067 -40.58 20.31 -28.48
C MET A 1067 -39.63 20.02 -29.63
N PHE A 1068 -40.15 20.26 -30.84
CA PHE A 1068 -39.36 20.34 -32.06
C PHE A 1068 -38.66 21.70 -32.08
N VAL A 1069 -37.33 21.72 -32.03
CA VAL A 1069 -36.50 22.94 -32.19
C VAL A 1069 -35.77 22.81 -33.54
N PRO A 1070 -36.04 23.67 -34.54
CA PRO A 1070 -35.63 23.39 -35.93
C PRO A 1070 -34.18 23.72 -36.34
N ASP A 1071 -33.29 24.19 -35.46
CA ASP A 1071 -32.02 24.81 -35.92
C ASP A 1071 -30.75 24.32 -35.20
N LEU A 1072 -30.43 23.03 -35.29
CA LEU A 1072 -29.07 22.53 -35.00
C LEU A 1072 -28.52 21.80 -36.22
N HIS A 1073 -27.93 22.55 -37.15
CA HIS A 1073 -27.07 22.01 -38.20
C HIS A 1073 -25.83 21.35 -37.59
N ILE A 1074 -25.92 20.04 -37.37
CA ILE A 1074 -24.86 19.17 -36.80
C ILE A 1074 -23.80 18.78 -37.87
N GLU A 1075 -23.95 19.21 -39.12
CA GLU A 1075 -23.14 18.70 -40.25
C GLU A 1075 -21.76 19.35 -40.47
N THR A 1076 -21.27 20.25 -39.61
CA THR A 1076 -20.01 20.97 -39.89
C THR A 1076 -18.97 21.00 -38.78
N LEU A 1077 -18.86 19.93 -37.97
CA LEU A 1077 -17.72 19.76 -37.05
C LEU A 1077 -16.74 18.67 -37.54
N LYS A 1078 -15.90 19.02 -38.51
CA LYS A 1078 -14.66 18.28 -38.81
C LYS A 1078 -13.59 18.66 -37.76
N VAL A 1079 -13.46 17.84 -36.72
CA VAL A 1079 -12.38 18.00 -35.73
C VAL A 1079 -11.14 17.21 -36.19
N LYS A 1080 -10.02 17.90 -36.33
CA LYS A 1080 -8.72 17.36 -36.77
C LYS A 1080 -8.13 16.39 -35.73
N SER A 1081 -7.49 15.35 -36.24
CA SER A 1081 -6.90 14.17 -35.58
C SER A 1081 -5.71 14.40 -34.64
N ARG A 1082 -5.51 15.62 -34.12
CA ARG A 1082 -4.32 15.99 -33.32
C ARG A 1082 -4.50 15.99 -31.79
N ASN A 1083 -5.67 15.64 -31.28
CA ASN A 1083 -5.98 15.74 -29.84
C ASN A 1083 -6.20 14.37 -29.17
N PHE A 1084 -5.25 13.46 -29.34
CA PHE A 1084 -5.02 12.38 -28.38
C PHE A 1084 -3.92 12.88 -27.42
N GLN A 1085 -4.26 13.01 -26.14
CA GLN A 1085 -3.41 13.54 -25.07
C GLN A 1085 -3.50 12.68 -23.81
#